data_AF-A0A1U8N8R0-F1
#
_entry.id   AF-A0A1U8N8R0-F1
#
_cell.length_a   1.000
_cell.length_b   1.000
_cell.length_c   1.000
_cell.angle_alpha   90.00
_cell.angle_beta   90.00
_cell.angle_gamma   90.00
#
_symmetry.space_group_name_H-M   'P 1'
#
loop_
_entity.id
_entity.type
_entity.pdbx_description
1 polymer ?
#
loop_
_entity_poly.entity_id
_entity_poly.type
_entity_poly.pdbx_seq_one_letter_code
_entity_poly.pdbx_strand_id
1 'polypeptide(L)'
;MEQAHEIELVHCNSEEQIADIFTKQGSRLAIQARLKTVCCCLLHQQVNLRSVQVNVEKATAWVESGAIVGELYDKIVRKSKTLGFPAGICPTLGVGGHLSGGGYGLLFRKYGLGANNVIDARLIDVKGRILDKKSMGEDLFWAIRGGGGGTFGIVLAWKLKLVAVPANVTVFTVRKTLEQNATKLVHRWQSIAHKFPKEMYPSIAIARVNSSEDEEKMTIQASFTSVFLGSIEELIPLMEEKFPELGLVKEDCLEMSWAESNLYSFLYVLRSPSETLLNRNQKSSISKTFFKEKSDFVKQPIPESAFEGLWSKFYEDEAKSASMLFVGFGGKMDEILETEYPYPHRAGNLYTILYTVDWEEKENINSEKFMSWMRRVYNYMTPYVSKSPREAYINYRDLDIGTTKINNSKRSYAKARVWGVKYFKNNFNRLVKVKTIVDPQNFFRHDQSIPPLFTSINAVNVKLVLFIIGTLAFPAGNGHTVGLGRHLSGGGFGVLFRKYGLAADNVIDARFIDVKGRVLDRKSMGEDLFWAIRGGGGGSFGIVLAWKLKLVPVPANLLTVYTVSTTLEQNTTKLVYRWQSIAHKFPKEMHSSIAISRVNSSEEKGKMTIQASIGRTVGLGGHLSGGGYGVLFRKYGLGADNVIDACLIDVKGRILDKKSMGEDLFWAIRGGGGGSFGIVLAWKLKLVPVLANVTVFTVSKTLEQNATKLVHQCQYIAHKLPKEIHMSIIISRVNSSENEKITVQASFTGIFLGSTDELVPLMEEKFPQLGIVKEDCFEMSWAESNLCATC
;
A
#
# COMPACT_ATOMS: atom_id res chain seq x y z
N MET A 1 26.21 -20.94 -31.73
CA MET A 1 25.27 -20.24 -32.61
C MET A 1 24.16 -19.70 -31.75
N GLU A 2 24.10 -18.38 -31.62
CA GLU A 2 23.04 -17.70 -30.88
C GLU A 2 21.78 -17.66 -31.74
N GLN A 3 20.70 -18.31 -31.28
CA GLN A 3 19.37 -18.02 -31.81
C GLN A 3 18.80 -16.85 -31.00
N ALA A 4 18.81 -15.67 -31.61
CA ALA A 4 18.04 -14.54 -31.12
C ALA A 4 16.56 -14.89 -31.24
N HIS A 5 15.89 -15.05 -30.10
CA HIS A 5 14.43 -15.06 -30.06
C HIS A 5 13.97 -13.61 -29.86
N GLU A 6 13.54 -12.96 -30.94
CA GLU A 6 12.80 -11.70 -30.84
C GLU A 6 11.49 -11.95 -30.09
N ILE A 7 11.31 -11.26 -28.97
CA ILE A 7 10.05 -11.20 -28.26
C ILE A 7 9.43 -9.85 -28.58
N GLU A 8 8.62 -9.81 -29.65
CA GLU A 8 7.74 -8.66 -29.91
C GLU A 8 6.63 -8.61 -28.85
N LEU A 9 6.90 -7.87 -27.77
CA LEU A 9 5.86 -7.19 -27.04
C LEU A 9 5.48 -5.95 -27.85
N VAL A 10 4.35 -6.00 -28.57
CA VAL A 10 3.80 -4.85 -29.29
C VAL A 10 3.67 -3.67 -28.33
N HIS A 11 4.52 -2.67 -28.51
CA HIS A 11 4.53 -1.46 -27.71
C HIS A 11 3.39 -0.56 -28.19
N CYS A 12 2.17 -0.79 -27.70
CA CYS A 12 1.01 0.04 -28.01
C CYS A 12 1.20 1.46 -27.47
N ASN A 13 1.80 2.32 -28.29
CA ASN A 13 1.86 3.77 -28.08
C ASN A 13 0.48 4.40 -28.33
N SER A 14 -0.41 4.31 -27.36
CA SER A 14 -1.51 5.27 -27.16
C SER A 14 -1.98 5.28 -25.71
N GLU A 15 -2.07 6.46 -25.10
CA GLU A 15 -2.49 6.62 -23.69
C GLU A 15 -4.00 6.34 -23.47
N GLU A 16 -4.77 6.06 -24.53
CA GLU A 16 -6.24 5.97 -24.49
C GLU A 16 -6.82 4.54 -24.50
N GLN A 17 -6.01 3.47 -24.53
CA GLN A 17 -6.51 2.08 -24.44
C GLN A 17 -5.81 1.24 -23.36
N ILE A 18 -5.93 1.68 -22.10
CA ILE A 18 -5.48 0.89 -20.94
C ILE A 18 -6.45 -0.30 -20.69
N ALA A 19 -6.21 -1.41 -21.37
CA ALA A 19 -6.80 -2.70 -21.00
C ALA A 19 -6.05 -3.30 -19.80
N ASP A 20 -6.77 -3.77 -18.77
CA ASP A 20 -6.15 -4.47 -17.64
C ASP A 20 -5.56 -5.83 -18.08
N ILE A 21 -4.25 -6.00 -17.91
CA ILE A 21 -3.53 -7.25 -18.25
C ILE A 21 -3.54 -8.19 -17.04
N PHE A 22 -4.09 -9.39 -17.22
CA PHE A 22 -4.10 -10.45 -16.19
C PHE A 22 -3.27 -11.67 -16.63
N THR A 23 -2.26 -12.04 -15.84
CA THR A 23 -1.52 -13.30 -16.02
C THR A 23 -2.29 -14.48 -15.40
N LYS A 24 -2.93 -15.32 -16.22
CA LYS A 24 -3.48 -16.62 -15.78
C LYS A 24 -2.40 -17.70 -15.92
N GLN A 25 -1.99 -18.29 -14.81
CA GLN A 25 -0.97 -19.33 -14.77
C GLN A 25 -1.57 -20.62 -14.18
N GLY A 26 -2.00 -21.53 -15.06
CA GLY A 26 -2.76 -22.72 -14.69
C GLY A 26 -4.26 -22.47 -14.50
N SER A 27 -5.02 -23.55 -14.30
CA SER A 27 -6.49 -23.55 -14.31
C SER A 27 -7.13 -23.07 -13.00
N ARG A 28 -6.39 -23.05 -11.88
CA ARG A 28 -6.91 -22.73 -10.53
C ARG A 28 -6.51 -21.33 -10.04
N LEU A 29 -7.29 -20.33 -10.45
CA LEU A 29 -7.45 -19.08 -9.72
C LEU A 29 -8.86 -19.07 -9.12
N ALA A 30 -9.00 -18.92 -7.81
CA ALA A 30 -10.28 -19.00 -7.08
C ALA A 30 -11.32 -17.92 -7.46
N ILE A 31 -10.95 -16.94 -8.30
CA ILE A 31 -11.87 -15.94 -8.87
C ILE A 31 -11.64 -15.87 -10.38
N GLN A 32 -12.61 -16.37 -11.15
CA GLN A 32 -12.67 -16.17 -12.60
C GLN A 32 -13.35 -14.83 -12.91
N ALA A 33 -12.60 -13.74 -12.81
CA ALA A 33 -13.08 -12.41 -13.21
C ALA A 33 -13.42 -12.40 -14.72
N ARG A 34 -14.52 -11.74 -15.10
CA ARG A 34 -14.89 -11.55 -16.52
C ARG A 34 -13.87 -10.61 -17.19
N LEU A 35 -13.17 -11.10 -18.22
CA LEU A 35 -12.18 -10.34 -18.99
C LEU A 35 -12.72 -10.09 -20.40
N LYS A 36 -12.63 -8.84 -20.89
CA LYS A 36 -13.04 -8.46 -22.25
C LYS A 36 -11.85 -8.26 -23.19
N THR A 37 -11.89 -9.00 -24.29
CA THR A 37 -11.35 -8.75 -25.65
C THR A 37 -9.86 -8.49 -25.87
N VAL A 38 -9.12 -7.70 -25.07
CA VAL A 38 -7.69 -7.41 -25.33
C VAL A 38 -6.75 -8.35 -24.55
N CYS A 39 -7.23 -9.00 -23.49
CA CYS A 39 -6.42 -9.87 -22.64
C CYS A 39 -5.97 -11.19 -23.30
N CYS A 40 -6.51 -11.56 -24.47
CA CYS A 40 -6.34 -12.88 -25.08
C CYS A 40 -4.92 -13.23 -25.54
N CYS A 41 -4.10 -12.25 -25.95
CA CYS A 41 -2.78 -12.53 -26.53
C CYS A 41 -1.74 -12.98 -25.48
N LEU A 42 -1.64 -12.27 -24.35
CA LEU A 42 -0.74 -12.65 -23.24
C LEU A 42 -1.21 -13.90 -22.49
N LEU A 43 -2.52 -14.15 -22.44
CA LEU A 43 -3.09 -15.38 -21.88
C LEU A 43 -2.71 -16.63 -22.69
N HIS A 44 -2.64 -16.54 -24.03
CA HIS A 44 -2.22 -17.66 -24.87
C HIS A 44 -0.70 -17.93 -24.81
N GLN A 45 0.13 -16.88 -24.75
CA GLN A 45 1.59 -17.08 -24.80
C GLN A 45 2.15 -17.82 -23.58
N GLN A 46 1.70 -17.53 -22.34
CA GLN A 46 2.27 -18.22 -21.17
C GLN A 46 1.93 -19.71 -21.13
N VAL A 47 0.81 -20.18 -21.68
CA VAL A 47 0.45 -21.62 -21.68
C VAL A 47 1.45 -22.47 -22.49
N ASN A 48 2.13 -21.84 -23.46
CA ASN A 48 3.13 -22.47 -24.32
C ASN A 48 4.57 -22.40 -23.74
N LEU A 49 4.85 -21.46 -22.84
CA LEU A 49 6.11 -21.37 -22.09
C LEU A 49 6.10 -22.37 -20.92
N ARG A 50 6.37 -23.63 -21.23
CA ARG A 50 6.30 -24.79 -20.31
C ARG A 50 7.53 -25.70 -20.32
N SER A 51 8.67 -25.21 -20.80
CA SER A 51 9.92 -25.96 -20.82
C SER A 51 10.39 -26.28 -19.39
N VAL A 52 10.88 -27.51 -19.18
CA VAL A 52 11.48 -27.97 -17.93
C VAL A 52 12.81 -28.64 -18.25
N GLN A 53 13.90 -28.09 -17.73
CA GLN A 53 15.27 -28.55 -17.94
C GLN A 53 15.90 -28.92 -16.60
N VAL A 54 16.12 -30.21 -16.37
CA VAL A 54 16.66 -30.76 -15.12
C VAL A 54 18.16 -31.06 -15.28
N ASN A 55 18.97 -30.56 -14.36
CA ASN A 55 20.38 -30.91 -14.19
C ASN A 55 20.55 -31.66 -12.86
N VAL A 56 20.80 -32.97 -12.96
CA VAL A 56 20.90 -33.88 -11.81
C VAL A 56 22.19 -33.62 -11.02
N GLU A 57 23.33 -33.49 -11.69
CA GLU A 57 24.66 -33.27 -11.07
C GLU A 57 24.68 -32.05 -10.15
N LYS A 58 24.04 -30.96 -10.56
CA LYS A 58 23.96 -29.70 -9.80
C LYS A 58 22.73 -29.63 -8.91
N ALA A 59 21.88 -30.65 -8.91
CA ALA A 59 20.56 -30.66 -8.28
C ALA A 59 19.77 -29.36 -8.55
N THR A 60 19.65 -28.96 -9.82
CA THR A 60 18.88 -27.77 -10.21
C THR A 60 17.94 -28.04 -11.38
N ALA A 61 16.88 -27.23 -11.51
CA ALA A 61 16.02 -27.25 -12.69
C ALA A 61 15.67 -25.81 -13.12
N TRP A 62 15.65 -25.55 -14.42
CA TRP A 62 14.93 -24.40 -14.98
C TRP A 62 13.52 -24.83 -15.38
N VAL A 63 12.51 -24.07 -14.98
CA VAL A 63 11.11 -24.32 -15.32
C VAL A 63 10.42 -23.03 -15.73
N GLU A 64 9.77 -23.03 -16.87
CA GLU A 64 8.98 -21.89 -17.36
C GLU A 64 7.63 -21.80 -16.62
N SER A 65 7.14 -20.58 -16.40
CA SER A 65 5.99 -20.30 -15.51
C SER A 65 4.67 -20.92 -15.96
N GLY A 66 4.54 -21.30 -17.23
CA GLY A 66 3.38 -21.98 -17.79
C GLY A 66 3.42 -23.50 -17.71
N ALA A 67 4.51 -24.09 -17.21
CA ALA A 67 4.52 -25.49 -16.81
C ALA A 67 3.60 -25.70 -15.60
N ILE A 68 2.97 -26.88 -15.52
CA ILE A 68 2.25 -27.32 -14.33
C ILE A 68 3.19 -28.12 -13.39
N VAL A 69 2.85 -28.18 -12.10
CA VAL A 69 3.65 -28.88 -11.08
C VAL A 69 3.84 -30.37 -11.44
N GLY A 70 2.85 -31.02 -12.05
CA GLY A 70 2.97 -32.40 -12.52
C GLY A 70 3.98 -32.58 -13.68
N GLU A 71 4.07 -31.62 -14.61
CA GLU A 71 5.10 -31.61 -15.67
C GLU A 71 6.50 -31.44 -15.06
N LEU A 72 6.65 -30.66 -13.99
CA LEU A 72 7.91 -30.53 -13.24
C LEU A 72 8.29 -31.84 -12.54
N TYR A 73 7.33 -32.49 -11.85
CA TYR A 73 7.57 -33.73 -11.11
C TYR A 73 7.94 -34.90 -12.03
N ASP A 74 7.22 -35.09 -13.13
CA ASP A 74 7.53 -36.08 -14.17
C ASP A 74 8.97 -35.92 -14.69
N LYS A 75 9.37 -34.68 -15.03
CA LYS A 75 10.69 -34.39 -15.58
C LYS A 75 11.83 -34.59 -14.58
N ILE A 76 11.58 -34.37 -13.29
CA ILE A 76 12.54 -34.69 -12.23
C ILE A 76 12.68 -36.22 -12.08
N VAL A 77 11.56 -36.94 -11.92
CA VAL A 77 11.61 -38.39 -11.61
C VAL A 77 12.09 -39.23 -12.80
N ARG A 78 11.83 -38.81 -14.05
CA ARG A 78 12.46 -39.41 -15.25
C ARG A 78 13.99 -39.23 -15.31
N LYS A 79 14.57 -38.35 -14.48
CA LYS A 79 16.01 -38.06 -14.44
C LYS A 79 16.69 -38.52 -13.14
N SER A 80 15.98 -38.57 -12.02
CA SER A 80 16.45 -39.16 -10.77
C SER A 80 15.29 -39.58 -9.87
N LYS A 81 15.36 -40.80 -9.30
CA LYS A 81 14.41 -41.28 -8.29
C LYS A 81 14.67 -40.70 -6.89
N THR A 82 15.80 -40.04 -6.66
CA THR A 82 16.24 -39.53 -5.35
C THR A 82 16.28 -38.01 -5.27
N LEU A 83 15.73 -37.32 -6.27
CA LEU A 83 15.52 -35.88 -6.27
C LEU A 83 14.02 -35.56 -6.33
N GLY A 84 13.62 -34.51 -5.60
CA GLY A 84 12.28 -33.94 -5.64
C GLY A 84 12.33 -32.42 -5.57
N PHE A 85 11.16 -31.80 -5.46
CA PHE A 85 11.03 -30.34 -5.28
C PHE A 85 9.79 -30.01 -4.43
N PRO A 86 9.90 -29.15 -3.41
CA PRO A 86 8.81 -28.89 -2.46
C PRO A 86 7.72 -27.94 -3.00
N ALA A 87 6.98 -28.39 -4.02
CA ALA A 87 5.78 -27.72 -4.53
C ALA A 87 4.50 -28.42 -4.06
N GLY A 88 3.35 -27.98 -4.60
CA GLY A 88 2.02 -28.44 -4.22
C GLY A 88 1.68 -29.86 -4.64
N ILE A 89 0.65 -30.40 -3.98
CA ILE A 89 0.14 -31.76 -4.19
C ILE A 89 -0.68 -31.85 -5.49
N CYS A 90 -1.42 -30.79 -5.83
CA CYS A 90 -2.27 -30.76 -7.02
C CYS A 90 -1.42 -30.61 -8.30
N PRO A 91 -1.41 -31.60 -9.22
CA PRO A 91 -0.49 -31.61 -10.36
C PRO A 91 -0.77 -30.51 -11.38
N THR A 92 -2.03 -30.05 -11.49
CA THR A 92 -2.50 -29.05 -12.48
C THR A 92 -2.20 -27.59 -12.09
N LEU A 93 -1.56 -27.34 -10.94
CA LEU A 93 -1.15 -25.98 -10.53
C LEU A 93 -0.06 -25.43 -11.45
N GLY A 94 -0.23 -24.21 -11.96
CA GLY A 94 0.81 -23.52 -12.73
C GLY A 94 1.97 -23.10 -11.82
N VAL A 95 3.21 -23.48 -12.20
CA VAL A 95 4.42 -23.24 -11.41
C VAL A 95 4.64 -21.76 -11.14
N GLY A 96 4.38 -20.89 -12.13
CA GLY A 96 4.49 -19.44 -11.99
C GLY A 96 3.71 -18.88 -10.80
N GLY A 97 2.40 -19.16 -10.77
CA GLY A 97 1.50 -18.66 -9.73
C GLY A 97 1.84 -19.27 -8.38
N HIS A 98 2.00 -20.60 -8.37
CA HIS A 98 2.27 -21.38 -7.16
C HIS A 98 3.51 -20.88 -6.40
N LEU A 99 4.66 -20.73 -7.09
CA LEU A 99 5.89 -20.23 -6.49
C LEU A 99 5.81 -18.75 -6.12
N SER A 100 5.13 -17.93 -6.91
CA SER A 100 5.02 -16.49 -6.64
C SER A 100 4.31 -16.16 -5.33
N GLY A 101 3.41 -17.03 -4.84
CA GLY A 101 2.75 -16.93 -3.54
C GLY A 101 3.36 -17.79 -2.44
N GLY A 102 4.45 -18.51 -2.69
CA GLY A 102 5.13 -19.38 -1.71
C GLY A 102 5.16 -20.83 -2.16
N GLY A 103 4.00 -21.49 -2.12
CA GLY A 103 3.82 -22.88 -2.55
C GLY A 103 4.25 -23.89 -1.50
N TYR A 104 3.29 -24.50 -0.78
CA TYR A 104 3.52 -25.63 0.10
C TYR A 104 2.97 -26.92 -0.51
N GLY A 105 3.51 -28.05 -0.06
CA GLY A 105 3.04 -29.41 -0.31
C GLY A 105 3.87 -30.40 0.50
N LEU A 106 3.90 -31.69 0.14
CA LEU A 106 4.37 -32.78 1.00
C LEU A 106 5.74 -32.56 1.67
N LEU A 107 6.68 -31.93 0.97
CA LEU A 107 8.07 -31.77 1.42
C LEU A 107 8.33 -30.55 2.33
N PHE A 108 7.32 -29.70 2.58
CA PHE A 108 7.56 -28.37 3.16
C PHE A 108 8.08 -28.37 4.61
N ARG A 109 7.74 -29.39 5.41
CA ARG A 109 8.24 -29.53 6.78
C ARG A 109 9.72 -29.94 6.87
N LYS A 110 10.31 -30.47 5.78
CA LYS A 110 11.74 -30.78 5.69
C LYS A 110 12.55 -29.71 4.96
N TYR A 111 11.99 -29.11 3.90
CA TYR A 111 12.74 -28.25 2.98
C TYR A 111 12.21 -26.81 2.85
N GLY A 112 11.14 -26.45 3.58
CA GLY A 112 10.45 -25.17 3.40
C GLY A 112 9.60 -25.14 2.13
N LEU A 113 9.07 -23.97 1.79
CA LEU A 113 8.21 -23.77 0.63
C LEU A 113 8.98 -23.89 -0.70
N GLY A 114 8.26 -24.07 -1.80
CA GLY A 114 8.83 -24.05 -3.15
C GLY A 114 9.60 -22.75 -3.42
N ALA A 115 9.03 -21.61 -3.01
CA ALA A 115 9.69 -20.30 -3.08
C ALA A 115 10.97 -20.19 -2.23
N ASN A 116 11.10 -20.97 -1.14
CA ASN A 116 12.33 -21.04 -0.35
C ASN A 116 13.47 -21.79 -1.11
N ASN A 117 13.11 -22.57 -2.13
CA ASN A 117 14.03 -23.36 -2.95
C ASN A 117 14.22 -22.76 -4.36
N VAL A 118 13.79 -21.52 -4.59
CA VAL A 118 14.11 -20.73 -5.80
C VAL A 118 15.44 -20.01 -5.61
N ILE A 119 16.38 -20.24 -6.53
CA ILE A 119 17.74 -19.69 -6.52
C ILE A 119 18.01 -18.64 -7.61
N ASP A 120 17.17 -18.57 -8.64
CA ASP A 120 17.19 -17.55 -9.70
C ASP A 120 15.81 -17.47 -10.38
N ALA A 121 15.55 -16.42 -11.17
CA ALA A 121 14.32 -16.26 -11.94
C ALA A 121 14.54 -15.35 -13.15
N ARG A 122 13.78 -15.53 -14.23
CA ARG A 122 13.68 -14.57 -15.34
C ARG A 122 12.35 -13.82 -15.24
N LEU A 123 12.38 -12.50 -15.14
CA LEU A 123 11.19 -11.65 -14.99
C LEU A 123 11.20 -10.50 -16.01
N ILE A 124 10.05 -10.20 -16.60
CA ILE A 124 9.82 -8.96 -17.36
C ILE A 124 9.29 -7.89 -16.42
N ASP A 125 9.97 -6.74 -16.38
CA ASP A 125 9.56 -5.57 -15.59
C ASP A 125 8.61 -4.62 -16.35
N VAL A 126 8.21 -3.51 -15.72
CA VAL A 126 7.31 -2.50 -16.34
C VAL A 126 7.90 -1.81 -17.57
N LYS A 127 9.20 -1.95 -17.83
CA LYS A 127 9.91 -1.37 -18.98
C LYS A 127 10.16 -2.41 -20.08
N GLY A 128 9.59 -3.61 -19.96
CA GLY A 128 9.80 -4.71 -20.91
C GLY A 128 11.17 -5.40 -20.79
N ARG A 129 11.98 -5.07 -19.77
CA ARG A 129 13.33 -5.63 -19.61
C ARG A 129 13.25 -7.02 -19.00
N ILE A 130 13.95 -7.99 -19.59
CA ILE A 130 14.15 -9.31 -19.00
C ILE A 130 15.27 -9.21 -17.96
N LEU A 131 14.94 -9.50 -16.70
CA LEU A 131 15.82 -9.44 -15.55
C LEU A 131 16.05 -10.85 -14.98
N ASP A 132 17.31 -11.20 -14.73
CA ASP A 132 17.75 -12.31 -13.89
C ASP A 132 17.85 -11.88 -12.40
N LYS A 133 18.18 -12.79 -11.48
CA LYS A 133 18.38 -12.45 -10.06
C LYS A 133 19.34 -11.27 -9.87
N LYS A 134 20.46 -11.24 -10.61
CA LYS A 134 21.53 -10.23 -10.45
C LYS A 134 21.06 -8.85 -10.88
N SER A 135 20.37 -8.76 -12.01
CA SER A 135 19.88 -7.52 -12.61
C SER A 135 18.58 -7.00 -11.99
N MET A 136 17.75 -7.88 -11.41
CA MET A 136 16.55 -7.46 -10.65
C MET A 136 16.88 -7.00 -9.22
N GLY A 137 18.00 -7.48 -8.65
CA GLY A 137 18.42 -7.19 -7.29
C GLY A 137 17.67 -7.98 -6.22
N GLU A 138 18.28 -8.10 -5.03
CA GLU A 138 17.78 -8.98 -3.96
C GLU A 138 16.40 -8.59 -3.42
N ASP A 139 16.00 -7.31 -3.45
CA ASP A 139 14.69 -6.86 -2.97
C ASP A 139 13.53 -7.30 -3.89
N LEU A 140 13.71 -7.21 -5.22
CA LEU A 140 12.72 -7.72 -6.17
C LEU A 140 12.73 -9.26 -6.19
N PHE A 141 13.91 -9.88 -6.14
CA PHE A 141 14.05 -11.33 -6.03
C PHE A 141 13.46 -11.90 -4.72
N TRP A 142 13.50 -11.14 -3.62
CA TRP A 142 12.78 -11.44 -2.39
C TRP A 142 11.26 -11.32 -2.60
N ALA A 143 10.78 -10.21 -3.16
CA ALA A 143 9.36 -9.94 -3.32
C ALA A 143 8.63 -10.98 -4.21
N ILE A 144 9.25 -11.46 -5.29
CA ILE A 144 8.62 -12.47 -6.15
C ILE A 144 8.55 -13.86 -5.52
N ARG A 145 9.35 -14.15 -4.47
CA ARG A 145 9.38 -15.46 -3.79
C ARG A 145 8.38 -15.54 -2.63
N GLY A 146 7.14 -15.14 -2.89
CA GLY A 146 6.02 -15.25 -1.94
C GLY A 146 5.08 -14.04 -1.90
N GLY A 147 5.42 -12.91 -2.52
CA GLY A 147 4.62 -11.66 -2.46
C GLY A 147 3.36 -11.65 -3.32
N GLY A 148 3.09 -12.72 -4.06
CA GLY A 148 1.93 -12.88 -4.93
C GLY A 148 2.19 -12.47 -6.39
N GLY A 149 1.93 -13.38 -7.33
CA GLY A 149 2.07 -13.15 -8.76
C GLY A 149 1.13 -12.06 -9.31
N GLY A 150 1.50 -11.49 -10.45
CA GLY A 150 0.75 -10.39 -11.09
C GLY A 150 0.91 -9.03 -10.40
N THR A 151 1.86 -8.90 -9.46
CA THR A 151 2.11 -7.65 -8.70
C THR A 151 3.44 -6.97 -9.04
N PHE A 152 4.50 -7.71 -9.36
CA PHE A 152 5.87 -7.15 -9.48
C PHE A 152 6.49 -7.24 -10.89
N GLY A 153 5.79 -7.87 -11.84
CA GLY A 153 6.31 -8.21 -13.16
C GLY A 153 5.72 -9.52 -13.67
N ILE A 154 6.13 -9.92 -14.88
CA ILE A 154 5.77 -11.22 -15.48
C ILE A 154 6.97 -12.15 -15.30
N VAL A 155 6.90 -13.11 -14.37
CA VAL A 155 7.93 -14.15 -14.28
C VAL A 155 7.78 -15.11 -15.46
N LEU A 156 8.84 -15.24 -16.26
CA LEU A 156 8.94 -16.15 -17.40
C LEU A 156 9.38 -17.55 -16.97
N ALA A 157 10.40 -17.63 -16.11
CA ALA A 157 10.97 -18.90 -15.66
C ALA A 157 11.61 -18.80 -14.27
N TRP A 158 11.70 -19.93 -13.59
CA TRP A 158 12.33 -20.08 -12.28
C TRP A 158 13.50 -21.06 -12.37
N LYS A 159 14.58 -20.76 -11.65
CA LYS A 159 15.66 -21.71 -11.38
C LYS A 159 15.50 -22.24 -9.97
N LEU A 160 15.29 -23.54 -9.90
CA LEU A 160 14.99 -24.28 -8.69
C LEU A 160 16.23 -25.01 -8.20
N LYS A 161 16.38 -25.07 -6.88
CA LYS A 161 17.21 -26.06 -6.19
C LYS A 161 16.35 -27.29 -5.92
N LEU A 162 16.77 -28.43 -6.45
CA LEU A 162 16.16 -29.73 -6.16
C LEU A 162 16.65 -30.23 -4.80
N VAL A 163 15.83 -31.03 -4.14
CA VAL A 163 16.10 -31.56 -2.79
C VAL A 163 16.18 -33.07 -2.84
N ALA A 164 17.01 -33.66 -1.97
CA ALA A 164 17.09 -35.11 -1.85
C ALA A 164 15.77 -35.69 -1.31
N VAL A 165 15.34 -36.82 -1.86
CA VAL A 165 14.26 -37.65 -1.31
C VAL A 165 14.73 -39.11 -1.30
N PRO A 166 14.26 -39.94 -0.34
CA PRO A 166 14.43 -41.39 -0.44
C PRO A 166 13.77 -41.93 -1.72
N ALA A 167 14.25 -43.06 -2.23
CA ALA A 167 13.71 -43.67 -3.45
C ALA A 167 12.24 -44.14 -3.27
N ASN A 168 11.93 -44.67 -2.08
CA ASN A 168 10.59 -44.99 -1.61
C ASN A 168 10.23 -44.09 -0.43
N VAL A 169 8.97 -43.68 -0.34
CA VAL A 169 8.38 -42.97 0.80
C VAL A 169 7.14 -43.73 1.27
N THR A 170 6.86 -43.71 2.56
CA THR A 170 5.68 -44.36 3.13
C THR A 170 4.50 -43.41 3.15
N VAL A 171 3.30 -43.89 2.78
CA VAL A 171 2.04 -43.17 2.90
C VAL A 171 1.00 -43.98 3.65
N PHE A 172 0.07 -43.33 4.34
CA PHE A 172 -1.12 -43.97 4.90
C PHE A 172 -2.34 -43.03 4.86
N THR A 173 -3.55 -43.62 4.93
CA THR A 173 -4.80 -42.89 5.14
C THR A 173 -5.72 -43.67 6.09
N VAL A 174 -5.77 -43.27 7.36
CA VAL A 174 -6.68 -43.86 8.36
C VAL A 174 -7.95 -43.01 8.43
N ARG A 175 -9.13 -43.63 8.29
CA ARG A 175 -10.44 -42.95 8.33
C ARG A 175 -11.13 -43.23 9.65
N LYS A 176 -11.72 -42.20 10.26
CA LYS A 176 -12.53 -42.31 11.48
C LYS A 176 -13.79 -41.46 11.35
N THR A 177 -14.95 -41.99 11.70
CA THR A 177 -16.21 -41.25 11.77
C THR A 177 -16.47 -40.68 13.17
N LEU A 178 -17.52 -39.88 13.36
CA LEU A 178 -17.87 -39.32 14.67
C LEU A 178 -18.13 -40.42 15.72
N GLU A 179 -18.81 -41.49 15.31
CA GLU A 179 -19.11 -42.69 16.10
C GLU A 179 -17.82 -43.39 16.56
N GLN A 180 -16.77 -43.31 15.74
CA GLN A 180 -15.42 -43.82 16.01
C GLN A 180 -14.51 -42.81 16.74
N ASN A 181 -15.10 -41.89 17.52
CA ASN A 181 -14.40 -40.84 18.29
C ASN A 181 -13.54 -39.85 17.45
N ALA A 182 -13.88 -39.60 16.17
CA ALA A 182 -13.10 -38.68 15.33
C ALA A 182 -12.84 -37.30 15.95
N THR A 183 -13.81 -36.70 16.67
CA THR A 183 -13.62 -35.40 17.36
C THR A 183 -12.41 -35.41 18.31
N LYS A 184 -12.27 -36.46 19.12
CA LYS A 184 -11.15 -36.61 20.08
C LYS A 184 -9.82 -36.84 19.37
N LEU A 185 -9.81 -37.62 18.30
CA LEU A 185 -8.60 -37.88 17.50
C LEU A 185 -8.14 -36.62 16.75
N VAL A 186 -9.07 -35.84 16.18
CA VAL A 186 -8.78 -34.51 15.60
C VAL A 186 -8.23 -33.58 16.68
N HIS A 187 -8.86 -33.53 17.86
CA HIS A 187 -8.43 -32.68 18.97
C HIS A 187 -7.00 -33.03 19.45
N ARG A 188 -6.73 -34.33 19.64
CA ARG A 188 -5.42 -34.88 19.99
C ARG A 188 -4.35 -34.53 18.95
N TRP A 189 -4.65 -34.74 17.67
CA TRP A 189 -3.74 -34.49 16.55
C TRP A 189 -3.18 -33.05 16.54
N GLN A 190 -3.98 -32.04 16.87
CA GLN A 190 -3.52 -30.63 16.91
C GLN A 190 -2.28 -30.44 17.80
N SER A 191 -2.23 -31.17 18.92
CA SER A 191 -1.21 -31.02 19.96
C SER A 191 0.13 -31.73 19.65
N ILE A 192 0.13 -32.60 18.63
CA ILE A 192 1.26 -33.46 18.26
C ILE A 192 1.70 -33.28 16.80
N ALA A 193 0.82 -32.88 15.87
CA ALA A 193 1.11 -32.83 14.44
C ALA A 193 2.31 -31.94 14.09
N HIS A 194 2.41 -30.79 14.74
CA HIS A 194 3.53 -29.87 14.55
C HIS A 194 4.88 -30.40 15.09
N LYS A 195 4.83 -31.38 16.01
CA LYS A 195 5.99 -31.98 16.70
C LYS A 195 6.52 -33.26 16.04
N PHE A 196 5.83 -33.82 15.05
CA PHE A 196 6.34 -34.97 14.29
C PHE A 196 7.70 -34.63 13.60
N PRO A 197 8.56 -35.62 13.34
CA PRO A 197 9.81 -35.45 12.59
C PRO A 197 9.59 -34.68 11.28
N LYS A 198 10.61 -33.97 10.80
CA LYS A 198 10.53 -33.07 9.62
C LYS A 198 10.18 -33.83 8.34
N GLU A 199 10.53 -35.11 8.33
CA GLU A 199 10.29 -36.17 7.35
C GLU A 199 8.80 -36.46 7.14
N MET A 200 7.94 -36.11 8.09
CA MET A 200 6.51 -36.42 8.04
C MET A 200 5.68 -35.21 7.58
N TYR A 201 4.71 -35.43 6.70
CA TYR A 201 3.65 -34.49 6.33
C TYR A 201 2.32 -34.94 6.96
N PRO A 202 1.93 -34.45 8.14
CA PRO A 202 0.66 -34.82 8.76
C PRO A 202 -0.49 -33.94 8.24
N SER A 203 -1.60 -34.58 7.87
CA SER A 203 -2.82 -33.86 7.46
C SER A 203 -4.11 -34.59 7.87
N ILE A 204 -5.21 -33.83 7.96
CA ILE A 204 -6.55 -34.38 8.11
C ILE A 204 -7.45 -33.75 7.06
N ALA A 205 -8.11 -34.57 6.23
CA ALA A 205 -9.23 -34.13 5.41
C ALA A 205 -10.55 -34.49 6.10
N ILE A 206 -11.43 -33.50 6.28
CA ILE A 206 -12.72 -33.63 6.95
C ILE A 206 -13.83 -33.36 5.93
N ALA A 207 -14.77 -34.29 5.81
CA ALA A 207 -15.91 -34.18 4.92
C ALA A 207 -17.13 -34.94 5.47
N ARG A 208 -18.32 -34.62 4.95
CA ARG A 208 -19.54 -35.40 5.21
C ARG A 208 -19.58 -36.62 4.28
N VAL A 209 -19.91 -37.79 4.84
CA VAL A 209 -19.98 -39.08 4.12
C VAL A 209 -21.22 -39.87 4.57
N ASN A 210 -21.62 -40.89 3.82
CA ASN A 210 -22.62 -41.85 4.28
C ASN A 210 -22.04 -42.64 5.47
N SER A 211 -22.89 -42.97 6.45
CA SER A 211 -22.49 -43.82 7.57
C SER A 211 -22.27 -45.27 7.11
N SER A 212 -21.34 -45.96 7.76
CA SER A 212 -21.15 -47.41 7.58
C SER A 212 -22.14 -48.25 8.38
N GLU A 213 -22.88 -47.64 9.32
CA GLU A 213 -23.87 -48.32 10.16
C GLU A 213 -25.29 -48.27 9.57
N ASP A 214 -25.56 -47.29 8.70
CA ASP A 214 -26.87 -46.99 8.12
C ASP A 214 -26.66 -46.15 6.84
N GLU A 215 -26.97 -46.71 5.67
CA GLU A 215 -26.73 -46.05 4.38
C GLU A 215 -27.60 -44.80 4.16
N GLU A 216 -28.72 -44.66 4.87
CA GLU A 216 -29.59 -43.48 4.80
C GLU A 216 -29.09 -42.32 5.68
N LYS A 217 -28.18 -42.61 6.63
CA LYS A 217 -27.69 -41.64 7.61
C LYS A 217 -26.32 -41.08 7.21
N MET A 218 -26.19 -39.76 7.20
CA MET A 218 -24.89 -39.10 6.99
C MET A 218 -24.11 -38.97 8.31
N THR A 219 -22.78 -39.06 8.24
CA THR A 219 -21.85 -38.74 9.35
C THR A 219 -20.69 -37.85 8.87
N ILE A 220 -19.87 -37.35 9.80
CA ILE A 220 -18.63 -36.63 9.47
C ILE A 220 -17.44 -37.58 9.61
N GLN A 221 -16.60 -37.64 8.59
CA GLN A 221 -15.38 -38.45 8.57
C GLN A 221 -14.13 -37.57 8.59
N ALA A 222 -13.19 -37.91 9.47
CA ALA A 222 -11.82 -37.42 9.46
C ALA A 222 -10.90 -38.46 8.81
N SER A 223 -10.26 -38.09 7.70
CA SER A 223 -9.25 -38.89 7.00
C SER A 223 -7.85 -38.40 7.38
N PHE A 224 -7.20 -39.10 8.30
CA PHE A 224 -5.83 -38.84 8.75
C PHE A 224 -4.86 -39.36 7.69
N THR A 225 -4.28 -38.44 6.93
CA THR A 225 -3.44 -38.76 5.76
C THR A 225 -2.03 -38.27 6.00
N SER A 226 -1.04 -39.11 5.75
CA SER A 226 0.37 -38.70 5.86
C SER A 226 1.27 -39.28 4.78
N VAL A 227 2.37 -38.56 4.54
CA VAL A 227 3.53 -39.02 3.76
C VAL A 227 4.76 -38.87 4.65
N PHE A 228 5.56 -39.92 4.75
CA PHE A 228 6.75 -40.01 5.58
C PHE A 228 7.97 -40.36 4.71
N LEU A 229 9.04 -39.56 4.83
CA LEU A 229 10.29 -39.74 4.09
C LEU A 229 11.20 -40.78 4.76
N GLY A 230 10.68 -41.99 4.91
CA GLY A 230 11.30 -43.18 5.51
C GLY A 230 10.43 -44.43 5.29
N SER A 231 10.85 -45.58 5.81
CA SER A 231 10.16 -46.87 5.59
C SER A 231 9.00 -47.13 6.55
N ILE A 232 8.23 -48.20 6.30
CA ILE A 232 7.14 -48.63 7.18
C ILE A 232 7.67 -49.03 8.56
N GLU A 233 8.84 -49.66 8.63
CA GLU A 233 9.51 -50.09 9.87
C GLU A 233 9.94 -48.91 10.74
N GLU A 234 10.26 -47.77 10.14
CA GLU A 234 10.57 -46.52 10.85
C GLU A 234 9.29 -45.77 11.29
N LEU A 235 8.22 -45.85 10.48
CA LEU A 235 6.98 -45.12 10.72
C LEU A 235 6.12 -45.71 11.84
N ILE A 236 5.99 -47.05 11.90
CA ILE A 236 5.09 -47.69 12.86
C ILE A 236 5.50 -47.42 14.32
N PRO A 237 6.76 -47.64 14.76
CA PRO A 237 7.17 -47.32 16.13
C PRO A 237 7.02 -45.83 16.48
N LEU A 238 7.27 -44.94 15.50
CA LEU A 238 7.05 -43.50 15.67
C LEU A 238 5.57 -43.18 15.94
N MET A 239 4.65 -43.87 15.25
CA MET A 239 3.21 -43.65 15.43
C MET A 239 2.68 -44.30 16.71
N GLU A 240 3.19 -45.47 17.10
CA GLU A 240 2.93 -46.09 18.42
C GLU A 240 3.41 -45.20 19.58
N GLU A 241 4.55 -44.51 19.43
CA GLU A 241 5.07 -43.61 20.46
C GLU A 241 4.30 -42.27 20.53
N LYS A 242 3.96 -41.68 19.38
CA LYS A 242 3.45 -40.30 19.30
C LYS A 242 1.94 -40.17 19.16
N PHE A 243 1.27 -41.14 18.53
CA PHE A 243 -0.19 -41.12 18.30
C PHE A 243 -0.83 -42.53 18.27
N PRO A 244 -0.59 -43.38 19.30
CA PRO A 244 -1.14 -44.74 19.35
C PRO A 244 -2.68 -44.76 19.27
N GLU A 245 -3.34 -43.69 19.71
CA GLU A 245 -4.81 -43.55 19.72
C GLU A 245 -5.42 -43.60 18.30
N LEU A 246 -4.64 -43.32 17.25
CA LEU A 246 -5.10 -43.44 15.86
C LEU A 246 -5.33 -44.91 15.46
N GLY A 247 -4.55 -45.84 16.03
CA GLY A 247 -4.57 -47.26 15.69
C GLY A 247 -4.08 -47.56 14.28
N LEU A 248 -2.98 -46.92 13.85
CA LEU A 248 -2.33 -47.19 12.56
C LEU A 248 -1.63 -48.56 12.60
N VAL A 249 -1.89 -49.41 11.61
CA VAL A 249 -1.19 -50.70 11.44
C VAL A 249 -0.37 -50.75 10.13
N LYS A 250 0.44 -51.79 9.95
CA LYS A 250 1.30 -51.94 8.76
C LYS A 250 0.49 -52.05 7.47
N GLU A 251 -0.69 -52.64 7.57
CA GLU A 251 -1.62 -52.91 6.47
C GLU A 251 -2.28 -51.62 5.93
N ASP A 252 -2.33 -50.55 6.72
CA ASP A 252 -2.77 -49.22 6.30
C ASP A 252 -1.69 -48.45 5.49
N CYS A 253 -0.44 -48.94 5.53
CA CYS A 253 0.74 -48.27 5.00
C CYS A 253 1.15 -48.79 3.61
N LEU A 254 1.66 -47.90 2.77
CA LEU A 254 2.10 -48.22 1.42
C LEU A 254 3.44 -47.52 1.13
N GLU A 255 4.43 -48.27 0.64
CA GLU A 255 5.62 -47.68 0.04
C GLU A 255 5.41 -47.39 -1.45
N MET A 256 5.87 -46.22 -1.90
CA MET A 256 5.84 -45.79 -3.30
C MET A 256 6.88 -44.70 -3.56
N SER A 257 7.13 -44.32 -4.80
CA SER A 257 8.02 -43.18 -5.08
C SER A 257 7.40 -41.85 -4.63
N TRP A 258 8.25 -40.84 -4.42
CA TRP A 258 7.80 -39.49 -4.05
C TRP A 258 6.84 -38.85 -5.08
N ALA A 259 6.95 -39.16 -6.38
CA ALA A 259 5.99 -38.64 -7.36
C ALA A 259 4.62 -39.33 -7.27
N GLU A 260 4.60 -40.64 -7.02
CA GLU A 260 3.37 -41.40 -6.79
C GLU A 260 2.67 -40.96 -5.50
N SER A 261 3.42 -40.62 -4.43
CA SER A 261 2.81 -40.12 -3.19
C SER A 261 2.09 -38.78 -3.37
N ASN A 262 2.54 -37.91 -4.29
CA ASN A 262 1.80 -36.70 -4.66
C ASN A 262 0.47 -37.03 -5.37
N LEU A 263 0.44 -38.01 -6.27
CA LEU A 263 -0.81 -38.48 -6.90
C LEU A 263 -1.76 -39.11 -5.88
N TYR A 264 -1.23 -39.97 -5.00
CA TYR A 264 -1.99 -40.59 -3.91
C TYR A 264 -2.64 -39.53 -3.01
N SER A 265 -1.87 -38.54 -2.54
CA SER A 265 -2.40 -37.45 -1.71
C SER A 265 -3.35 -36.48 -2.46
N PHE A 266 -3.37 -36.46 -3.79
CA PHE A 266 -4.31 -35.64 -4.57
C PHE A 266 -5.63 -36.34 -4.88
N LEU A 267 -5.56 -37.64 -5.22
CA LEU A 267 -6.69 -38.41 -5.72
C LEU A 267 -7.31 -39.35 -4.68
N TYR A 268 -6.57 -39.69 -3.62
CA TYR A 268 -6.87 -40.81 -2.70
C TYR A 268 -7.02 -42.17 -3.41
N VAL A 269 -6.44 -42.30 -4.61
CA VAL A 269 -6.46 -43.51 -5.44
C VAL A 269 -5.09 -44.18 -5.41
N LEU A 270 -5.05 -45.46 -5.02
CA LEU A 270 -3.85 -46.29 -5.10
C LEU A 270 -3.32 -46.41 -6.53
N ARG A 271 -1.99 -46.31 -6.69
CA ARG A 271 -1.26 -46.66 -7.93
C ARG A 271 -1.83 -46.01 -9.21
N SER A 272 -2.17 -44.72 -9.14
CA SER A 272 -2.55 -43.95 -10.32
C SER A 272 -1.40 -43.92 -11.34
N PRO A 273 -1.65 -44.06 -12.66
CA PRO A 273 -0.60 -44.03 -13.69
C PRO A 273 0.24 -42.76 -13.65
N SER A 274 1.54 -42.86 -13.96
CA SER A 274 2.47 -41.71 -13.90
C SER A 274 2.06 -40.58 -14.85
N GLU A 275 1.43 -40.95 -15.97
CA GLU A 275 0.86 -40.10 -17.01
C GLU A 275 -0.21 -39.15 -16.47
N THR A 276 -0.85 -39.49 -15.34
CA THR A 276 -1.81 -38.63 -14.65
C THR A 276 -1.20 -37.29 -14.19
N LEU A 277 0.11 -37.24 -13.92
CA LEU A 277 0.82 -35.98 -13.64
C LEU A 277 0.82 -35.02 -14.84
N LEU A 278 0.78 -35.55 -16.07
CA LEU A 278 0.82 -34.77 -17.30
C LEU A 278 -0.58 -34.30 -17.75
N ASN A 279 -1.64 -34.85 -17.17
CA ASN A 279 -3.01 -34.48 -17.53
C ASN A 279 -3.39 -33.10 -16.97
N ARG A 280 -3.21 -32.07 -17.80
CA ARG A 280 -3.63 -30.67 -17.51
C ARG A 280 -5.13 -30.51 -17.22
N ASN A 281 -5.96 -31.47 -17.64
CA ASN A 281 -7.41 -31.50 -17.39
C ASN A 281 -7.80 -32.39 -16.19
N GLN A 282 -6.83 -32.92 -15.42
CA GLN A 282 -7.12 -33.77 -14.28
C GLN A 282 -7.91 -33.01 -13.20
N LYS A 283 -9.17 -33.40 -13.02
CA LYS A 283 -9.97 -33.07 -11.83
C LYS A 283 -9.71 -34.12 -10.76
N SER A 284 -9.76 -33.71 -9.49
CA SER A 284 -9.96 -34.66 -8.39
C SER A 284 -11.44 -35.06 -8.38
N SER A 285 -11.76 -36.31 -8.04
CA SER A 285 -13.14 -36.80 -7.89
C SER A 285 -13.96 -36.00 -6.86
N ILE A 286 -13.28 -35.27 -5.96
CA ILE A 286 -13.87 -34.46 -4.91
C ILE A 286 -14.10 -33.00 -5.37
N SER A 287 -13.48 -32.55 -6.47
CA SER A 287 -13.44 -31.14 -6.86
C SER A 287 -14.33 -30.85 -8.06
N LYS A 288 -15.38 -30.04 -7.84
CA LYS A 288 -16.37 -29.68 -8.87
C LYS A 288 -15.89 -28.49 -9.72
N THR A 289 -16.71 -28.08 -10.69
CA THR A 289 -16.35 -27.01 -11.65
C THR A 289 -16.30 -25.62 -11.00
N PHE A 290 -17.13 -25.36 -9.98
CA PHE A 290 -17.13 -24.10 -9.22
C PHE A 290 -16.83 -24.38 -7.75
N PHE A 291 -16.12 -23.45 -7.10
CA PHE A 291 -15.72 -23.59 -5.71
C PHE A 291 -15.53 -22.24 -5.01
N LYS A 292 -15.59 -22.26 -3.69
CA LYS A 292 -15.17 -21.17 -2.81
C LYS A 292 -14.21 -21.71 -1.76
N GLU A 293 -13.05 -21.06 -1.65
CA GLU A 293 -12.04 -21.36 -0.64
C GLU A 293 -11.82 -20.18 0.33
N LYS A 294 -11.43 -20.51 1.56
CA LYS A 294 -10.89 -19.58 2.58
C LYS A 294 -9.80 -20.30 3.37
N SER A 295 -8.92 -19.56 4.07
CA SER A 295 -7.88 -20.17 4.91
C SER A 295 -7.69 -19.47 6.25
N ASP A 296 -7.18 -20.22 7.22
CA ASP A 296 -6.77 -19.76 8.55
C ASP A 296 -5.46 -20.42 8.99
N PHE A 297 -4.84 -19.84 10.03
CA PHE A 297 -3.76 -20.44 10.80
C PHE A 297 -4.17 -20.60 12.26
N VAL A 298 -3.84 -21.74 12.86
CA VAL A 298 -4.16 -22.08 14.25
C VAL A 298 -2.88 -22.06 15.09
N LYS A 299 -2.95 -21.38 16.25
CA LYS A 299 -1.79 -21.18 17.15
C LYS A 299 -1.94 -21.86 18.51
N GLN A 300 -3.15 -22.27 18.86
CA GLN A 300 -3.50 -23.01 20.08
C GLN A 300 -4.57 -24.05 19.70
N PRO A 301 -4.61 -25.25 20.33
CA PRO A 301 -5.63 -26.24 20.01
C PRO A 301 -7.05 -25.71 20.17
N ILE A 302 -7.86 -25.94 19.14
CA ILE A 302 -9.31 -25.68 19.13
C ILE A 302 -9.99 -26.71 20.03
N PRO A 303 -10.86 -26.30 20.97
CA PRO A 303 -11.49 -27.24 21.92
C PRO A 303 -12.52 -28.15 21.25
N GLU A 304 -12.77 -29.33 21.83
CA GLU A 304 -13.71 -30.33 21.30
C GLU A 304 -15.11 -29.77 21.04
N SER A 305 -15.63 -28.94 21.96
CA SER A 305 -16.94 -28.29 21.80
C SER A 305 -17.05 -27.32 20.61
N ALA A 306 -15.91 -26.78 20.13
CA ALA A 306 -15.89 -25.98 18.91
C ALA A 306 -15.92 -26.86 17.65
N PHE A 307 -15.41 -28.09 17.71
CA PHE A 307 -15.60 -29.06 16.63
C PHE A 307 -17.04 -29.58 16.61
N GLU A 308 -17.66 -29.86 17.75
CA GLU A 308 -19.08 -30.25 17.84
C GLU A 308 -20.00 -29.20 17.21
N GLY A 309 -19.80 -27.92 17.55
CA GLY A 309 -20.55 -26.82 16.94
C GLY A 309 -20.23 -26.62 15.44
N LEU A 310 -19.04 -26.97 14.98
CA LEU A 310 -18.68 -27.00 13.56
C LEU A 310 -19.37 -28.15 12.80
N TRP A 311 -19.46 -29.35 13.39
CA TRP A 311 -20.12 -30.51 12.78
C TRP A 311 -21.57 -30.22 12.43
N SER A 312 -22.30 -29.49 13.29
CA SER A 312 -23.66 -29.04 13.00
C SER A 312 -23.78 -28.31 11.64
N LYS A 313 -22.74 -27.56 11.25
CA LYS A 313 -22.69 -26.78 10.00
C LYS A 313 -22.39 -27.62 8.78
N PHE A 314 -21.72 -28.74 8.95
CA PHE A 314 -21.49 -29.71 7.87
C PHE A 314 -22.74 -30.52 7.52
N TYR A 315 -23.74 -30.59 8.41
CA TYR A 315 -25.03 -31.18 8.09
C TYR A 315 -25.99 -30.25 7.33
N GLU A 316 -25.69 -28.94 7.24
CA GLU A 316 -26.45 -27.99 6.42
C GLU A 316 -26.51 -28.43 4.94
N ASP A 317 -27.57 -28.04 4.22
CA ASP A 317 -27.84 -28.52 2.87
C ASP A 317 -26.88 -27.95 1.83
N GLU A 318 -26.32 -26.77 2.07
CA GLU A 318 -25.24 -26.17 1.28
C GLU A 318 -23.89 -26.86 1.48
N ALA A 319 -23.74 -27.67 2.54
CA ALA A 319 -22.46 -28.26 2.93
C ALA A 319 -22.18 -29.64 2.31
N LYS A 320 -23.03 -30.17 1.41
CA LYS A 320 -22.91 -31.58 0.93
C LYS A 320 -21.56 -31.90 0.28
N SER A 321 -20.97 -30.91 -0.37
CA SER A 321 -19.63 -30.96 -1.00
C SER A 321 -18.65 -29.96 -0.35
N ALA A 322 -18.84 -29.66 0.94
CA ALA A 322 -17.88 -28.91 1.73
C ALA A 322 -16.81 -29.83 2.33
N SER A 323 -15.58 -29.32 2.42
CA SER A 323 -14.49 -30.01 3.07
C SER A 323 -13.61 -29.06 3.88
N MET A 324 -12.88 -29.60 4.85
CA MET A 324 -11.83 -28.90 5.57
C MET A 324 -10.55 -29.72 5.57
N LEU A 325 -9.43 -29.10 5.17
CA LEU A 325 -8.11 -29.71 5.17
C LEU A 325 -7.24 -29.03 6.22
N PHE A 326 -6.79 -29.81 7.21
CA PHE A 326 -5.79 -29.39 8.19
C PHE A 326 -4.42 -29.90 7.76
N VAL A 327 -3.41 -29.03 7.77
CA VAL A 327 -2.02 -29.39 7.42
C VAL A 327 -1.09 -28.93 8.53
N GLY A 328 -0.43 -29.88 9.20
CA GLY A 328 0.47 -29.60 10.32
C GLY A 328 1.69 -28.78 9.91
N PHE A 329 2.04 -27.79 10.73
CA PHE A 329 3.20 -26.92 10.53
C PHE A 329 4.39 -27.43 11.36
N GLY A 330 5.32 -26.56 11.75
CA GLY A 330 6.53 -26.96 12.47
C GLY A 330 7.66 -27.43 11.56
N GLY A 331 8.68 -28.04 12.17
CA GLY A 331 9.87 -28.52 11.47
C GLY A 331 10.64 -27.38 10.82
N LYS A 332 10.98 -27.50 9.52
CA LYS A 332 11.73 -26.48 8.78
C LYS A 332 10.99 -25.13 8.70
N MET A 333 9.67 -25.11 8.88
CA MET A 333 8.89 -23.87 8.89
C MET A 333 9.10 -23.03 10.15
N ASP A 334 9.57 -23.62 11.26
CA ASP A 334 9.89 -22.89 12.49
C ASP A 334 11.31 -22.30 12.47
N GLU A 335 12.22 -22.89 11.69
CA GLU A 335 13.61 -22.44 11.55
C GLU A 335 13.76 -21.20 10.67
N ILE A 336 12.87 -21.02 9.69
CA ILE A 336 12.92 -19.91 8.73
C ILE A 336 12.33 -18.67 9.39
N LEU A 337 13.05 -17.55 9.38
CA LEU A 337 12.60 -16.31 10.01
C LEU A 337 11.39 -15.72 9.26
N GLU A 338 10.42 -15.14 9.99
CA GLU A 338 9.21 -14.55 9.40
C GLU A 338 9.52 -13.49 8.32
N THR A 339 10.67 -12.82 8.38
CA THR A 339 11.08 -11.74 7.48
C THR A 339 12.00 -12.18 6.33
N GLU A 340 12.47 -13.44 6.34
CA GLU A 340 13.42 -13.97 5.35
C GLU A 340 12.80 -14.04 3.95
N TYR A 341 11.48 -14.27 3.89
CA TYR A 341 10.65 -14.30 2.68
C TYR A 341 9.37 -13.49 2.90
N PRO A 342 8.67 -13.05 1.84
CA PRO A 342 7.37 -12.39 1.98
C PRO A 342 6.34 -13.19 2.79
N TYR A 343 6.32 -14.52 2.61
CA TYR A 343 5.47 -15.45 3.35
C TYR A 343 5.89 -15.53 4.83
N PRO A 344 5.06 -15.06 5.78
CA PRO A 344 5.46 -14.80 7.15
C PRO A 344 5.03 -15.88 8.16
N HIS A 345 4.24 -16.87 7.75
CA HIS A 345 3.61 -17.83 8.67
C HIS A 345 4.61 -18.94 9.05
N ARG A 346 5.42 -18.67 10.08
CA ARG A 346 6.53 -19.52 10.54
C ARG A 346 6.22 -20.04 11.95
N ALA A 347 7.24 -20.06 12.82
CA ALA A 347 7.14 -20.48 14.22
C ALA A 347 5.91 -19.95 14.95
N GLY A 348 5.30 -20.81 15.78
CA GLY A 348 4.09 -20.50 16.55
C GLY A 348 2.77 -20.74 15.81
N ASN A 349 2.80 -21.27 14.58
CA ASN A 349 1.63 -21.83 13.90
C ASN A 349 1.66 -23.36 14.03
N LEU A 350 0.60 -23.95 14.60
CA LEU A 350 0.49 -25.40 14.78
C LEU A 350 0.10 -26.10 13.48
N TYR A 351 -0.85 -25.51 12.76
CA TYR A 351 -1.33 -25.99 11.46
C TYR A 351 -2.09 -24.88 10.72
N THR A 352 -2.27 -25.06 9.41
CA THR A 352 -3.20 -24.24 8.61
C THR A 352 -4.47 -25.01 8.31
N ILE A 353 -5.58 -24.27 8.19
CA ILE A 353 -6.89 -24.77 7.74
C ILE A 353 -7.16 -24.20 6.36
N LEU A 354 -7.52 -25.07 5.41
CA LEU A 354 -8.23 -24.71 4.18
C LEU A 354 -9.69 -25.15 4.34
N TYR A 355 -10.62 -24.23 4.11
CA TYR A 355 -12.06 -24.51 4.00
C TYR A 355 -12.43 -24.49 2.52
N THR A 356 -13.12 -25.50 2.02
CA THR A 356 -13.65 -25.54 0.65
C THR A 356 -15.15 -25.80 0.65
N VAL A 357 -15.86 -25.26 -0.33
CA VAL A 357 -17.20 -25.71 -0.72
C VAL A 357 -17.32 -25.61 -2.23
N ASP A 358 -17.70 -26.73 -2.84
CA ASP A 358 -17.69 -26.94 -4.28
C ASP A 358 -19.14 -27.16 -4.78
N TRP A 359 -19.47 -26.70 -5.99
CA TRP A 359 -20.81 -26.90 -6.58
C TRP A 359 -20.78 -27.09 -8.10
N GLU A 360 -21.85 -27.70 -8.63
CA GLU A 360 -21.98 -27.96 -10.06
C GLU A 360 -22.45 -26.72 -10.84
N GLU A 361 -22.21 -26.72 -12.15
CA GLU A 361 -22.62 -25.63 -13.05
C GLU A 361 -24.13 -25.35 -12.98
N LYS A 362 -24.95 -26.41 -12.91
CA LYS A 362 -26.41 -26.32 -12.72
C LYS A 362 -26.83 -25.63 -11.41
N GLU A 363 -25.97 -25.67 -10.38
CA GLU A 363 -26.23 -25.08 -9.07
C GLU A 363 -25.76 -23.61 -9.00
N ASN A 364 -24.96 -23.17 -9.97
CA ASN A 364 -24.25 -21.89 -9.93
C ASN A 364 -25.19 -20.66 -9.96
N ILE A 365 -26.41 -20.81 -10.47
CA ILE A 365 -27.49 -19.80 -10.39
C ILE A 365 -27.76 -19.41 -8.93
N ASN A 366 -27.69 -20.38 -8.01
CA ASN A 366 -27.93 -20.19 -6.57
C ASN A 366 -26.61 -20.15 -5.77
N SER A 367 -25.49 -19.78 -6.39
CA SER A 367 -24.14 -19.86 -5.81
C SER A 367 -23.96 -19.09 -4.48
N GLU A 368 -24.75 -18.04 -4.25
CA GLU A 368 -24.68 -17.25 -3.02
C GLU A 368 -25.02 -18.06 -1.76
N LYS A 369 -25.77 -19.18 -1.86
CA LYS A 369 -26.02 -20.06 -0.70
C LYS A 369 -24.73 -20.68 -0.15
N PHE A 370 -23.85 -21.14 -1.05
CA PHE A 370 -22.54 -21.71 -0.70
C PHE A 370 -21.57 -20.63 -0.18
N MET A 371 -21.61 -19.44 -0.78
CA MET A 371 -20.85 -18.28 -0.31
C MET A 371 -21.28 -17.85 1.10
N SER A 372 -22.60 -17.83 1.37
CA SER A 372 -23.18 -17.55 2.68
C SER A 372 -22.78 -18.60 3.71
N TRP A 373 -22.92 -19.89 3.39
CA TRP A 373 -22.46 -21.00 4.25
C TRP A 373 -20.99 -20.86 4.63
N MET A 374 -20.12 -20.63 3.64
CA MET A 374 -18.68 -20.44 3.87
C MET A 374 -18.40 -19.23 4.78
N ARG A 375 -19.13 -18.11 4.62
CA ARG A 375 -19.03 -16.96 5.54
C ARG A 375 -19.52 -17.30 6.95
N ARG A 376 -20.61 -18.08 7.11
CA ARG A 376 -21.09 -18.56 8.43
C ARG A 376 -20.02 -19.39 9.15
N VAL A 377 -19.44 -20.38 8.46
CA VAL A 377 -18.38 -21.25 9.02
C VAL A 377 -17.11 -20.44 9.34
N TYR A 378 -16.65 -19.60 8.42
CA TYR A 378 -15.46 -18.79 8.66
C TYR A 378 -15.65 -17.80 9.82
N ASN A 379 -16.84 -17.20 9.96
CA ASN A 379 -17.16 -16.35 11.10
C ASN A 379 -17.22 -17.14 12.42
N TYR A 380 -17.79 -18.35 12.41
CA TYR A 380 -17.82 -19.23 13.58
C TYR A 380 -16.41 -19.58 14.09
N MET A 381 -15.44 -19.78 13.18
CA MET A 381 -14.06 -20.11 13.55
C MET A 381 -13.23 -18.95 14.10
N THR A 382 -13.72 -17.71 14.04
CA THR A 382 -12.99 -16.48 14.44
C THR A 382 -12.30 -16.53 15.81
N PRO A 383 -12.90 -17.02 16.92
CA PRO A 383 -12.27 -16.98 18.24
C PRO A 383 -11.19 -18.05 18.42
N TYR A 384 -11.14 -19.07 17.56
CA TYR A 384 -10.28 -20.26 17.70
C TYR A 384 -9.00 -20.21 16.83
N VAL A 385 -8.92 -19.26 15.91
CA VAL A 385 -7.81 -19.11 14.95
C VAL A 385 -6.93 -17.90 15.30
N SER A 386 -5.86 -17.69 14.52
CA SER A 386 -5.00 -16.50 14.62
C SER A 386 -5.80 -15.18 14.64
N LYS A 387 -5.32 -14.21 15.41
CA LYS A 387 -5.97 -12.90 15.61
C LYS A 387 -4.95 -11.77 15.64
N SER A 388 -5.39 -10.59 15.20
CA SER A 388 -4.61 -9.34 15.18
C SER A 388 -3.23 -9.43 14.48
N PRO A 389 -3.16 -9.79 13.19
CA PRO A 389 -4.28 -10.03 12.26
C PRO A 389 -4.75 -11.49 12.26
N ARG A 390 -5.95 -11.73 11.71
CA ARG A 390 -6.36 -13.08 11.31
C ARG A 390 -5.61 -13.45 10.04
N GLU A 391 -4.68 -14.38 10.18
CA GLU A 391 -3.71 -14.75 9.14
C GLU A 391 -4.38 -15.60 8.05
N ALA A 392 -4.02 -15.36 6.79
CA ALA A 392 -4.55 -16.03 5.61
C ALA A 392 -3.43 -16.29 4.61
N TYR A 393 -3.58 -17.27 3.70
CA TYR A 393 -2.53 -17.61 2.73
C TYR A 393 -2.81 -17.04 1.34
N ILE A 394 -1.85 -16.31 0.75
CA ILE A 394 -2.01 -15.58 -0.53
C ILE A 394 -2.37 -16.46 -1.74
N ASN A 395 -1.96 -17.74 -1.76
CA ASN A 395 -2.36 -18.66 -2.84
C ASN A 395 -3.83 -19.12 -2.71
N TYR A 396 -4.43 -19.03 -1.52
CA TYR A 396 -5.88 -19.14 -1.31
C TYR A 396 -6.50 -17.74 -1.31
N ARG A 397 -6.50 -17.11 -2.50
CA ARG A 397 -7.00 -15.73 -2.70
C ARG A 397 -8.47 -15.62 -2.31
N ASP A 398 -8.78 -14.61 -1.51
CA ASP A 398 -10.08 -14.44 -0.90
C ASP A 398 -10.46 -12.95 -0.84
N LEU A 399 -11.38 -12.53 -1.70
CA LEU A 399 -11.81 -11.12 -1.76
C LEU A 399 -12.64 -10.70 -0.54
N ASP A 400 -13.23 -11.62 0.24
CA ASP A 400 -14.03 -11.26 1.42
C ASP A 400 -13.14 -10.63 2.53
N ILE A 401 -11.85 -10.97 2.60
CA ILE A 401 -10.95 -10.39 3.61
C ILE A 401 -10.52 -8.94 3.31
N GLY A 402 -10.88 -8.42 2.13
CA GLY A 402 -10.69 -7.04 1.70
C GLY A 402 -10.27 -6.91 0.24
N THR A 403 -10.69 -5.83 -0.43
CA THR A 403 -10.28 -5.49 -1.81
C THR A 403 -9.89 -4.01 -1.93
N THR A 404 -9.21 -3.67 -3.03
CA THR A 404 -8.72 -2.32 -3.33
C THR A 404 -9.45 -1.70 -4.54
N LYS A 405 -10.75 -2.00 -4.69
CA LYS A 405 -11.57 -1.58 -5.84
C LYS A 405 -11.50 -0.08 -6.13
N ILE A 406 -11.48 0.24 -7.42
CA ILE A 406 -11.23 1.58 -7.97
C ILE A 406 -12.57 2.32 -8.14
N ASN A 407 -12.88 3.21 -7.20
CA ASN A 407 -13.65 4.41 -7.49
C ASN A 407 -12.71 5.60 -7.23
N ASN A 408 -12.41 6.37 -8.28
CA ASN A 408 -11.63 7.61 -8.29
C ASN A 408 -10.15 7.53 -7.82
N SER A 409 -9.26 7.38 -8.80
CA SER A 409 -7.86 7.87 -8.91
C SER A 409 -6.81 7.67 -7.80
N LYS A 410 -7.12 7.18 -6.58
CA LYS A 410 -6.11 6.88 -5.54
C LYS A 410 -6.40 5.57 -4.81
N ARG A 411 -5.72 4.48 -5.21
CA ARG A 411 -5.75 3.20 -4.46
C ARG A 411 -5.02 3.37 -3.12
N SER A 412 -5.77 3.66 -2.07
CA SER A 412 -5.21 3.92 -0.74
C SER A 412 -4.46 2.71 -0.17
N TYR A 413 -3.19 2.92 0.19
CA TYR A 413 -2.37 2.00 1.00
C TYR A 413 -3.12 1.52 2.26
N ALA A 414 -3.95 2.37 2.87
CA ALA A 414 -4.74 2.00 4.04
C ALA A 414 -5.80 0.91 3.73
N LYS A 415 -6.47 0.97 2.56
CA LYS A 415 -7.40 -0.09 2.12
C LYS A 415 -6.65 -1.39 1.86
N ALA A 416 -5.50 -1.31 1.17
CA ALA A 416 -4.69 -2.48 0.88
C ALA A 416 -4.13 -3.15 2.15
N ARG A 417 -3.75 -2.35 3.16
CA ARG A 417 -3.22 -2.84 4.44
C ARG A 417 -4.20 -3.76 5.17
N VAL A 418 -5.52 -3.59 5.01
CA VAL A 418 -6.56 -4.43 5.67
C VAL A 418 -6.42 -5.91 5.31
N TRP A 419 -6.23 -6.23 4.03
CA TRP A 419 -5.98 -7.61 3.57
C TRP A 419 -4.48 -7.93 3.56
N GLY A 420 -3.63 -6.94 3.30
CA GLY A 420 -2.18 -7.11 3.16
C GLY A 420 -1.49 -7.62 4.41
N VAL A 421 -1.88 -7.17 5.60
CA VAL A 421 -1.32 -7.70 6.86
C VAL A 421 -1.81 -9.12 7.17
N LYS A 422 -2.95 -9.56 6.62
CA LYS A 422 -3.44 -10.93 6.81
C LYS A 422 -2.59 -11.94 6.02
N TYR A 423 -2.20 -11.57 4.79
CA TYR A 423 -1.32 -12.38 3.93
C TYR A 423 0.17 -12.27 4.27
N PHE A 424 0.63 -11.11 4.74
CA PHE A 424 2.07 -10.82 4.82
C PHE A 424 2.54 -10.28 6.19
N LYS A 425 1.67 -10.18 7.20
CA LYS A 425 1.99 -9.62 8.53
C LYS A 425 2.81 -8.32 8.39
N ASN A 426 4.01 -8.28 8.96
CA ASN A 426 4.92 -7.13 8.91
C ASN A 426 5.62 -6.96 7.55
N ASN A 427 5.74 -8.02 6.74
CA ASN A 427 6.40 -8.00 5.43
C ASN A 427 5.64 -7.18 4.39
N PHE A 428 4.34 -6.93 4.60
CA PHE A 428 3.52 -6.06 3.75
C PHE A 428 4.21 -4.71 3.49
N ASN A 429 4.80 -4.11 4.52
CA ASN A 429 5.47 -2.81 4.41
C ASN A 429 6.73 -2.87 3.53
N ARG A 430 7.46 -3.99 3.52
CA ARG A 430 8.62 -4.20 2.63
C ARG A 430 8.15 -4.45 1.19
N LEU A 431 7.13 -5.30 0.99
CA LEU A 431 6.51 -5.53 -0.32
C LEU A 431 6.05 -4.22 -0.97
N VAL A 432 5.40 -3.34 -0.19
CA VAL A 432 4.96 -2.01 -0.63
C VAL A 432 6.15 -1.12 -1.03
N LYS A 433 7.26 -1.12 -0.28
CA LYS A 433 8.49 -0.40 -0.67
C LYS A 433 9.07 -0.92 -1.98
N VAL A 434 9.21 -2.24 -2.14
CA VAL A 434 9.71 -2.86 -3.38
C VAL A 434 8.80 -2.49 -4.55
N LYS A 435 7.49 -2.63 -4.40
CA LYS A 435 6.48 -2.27 -5.42
C LYS A 435 6.62 -0.81 -5.86
N THR A 436 6.84 0.12 -4.92
CA THR A 436 7.06 1.55 -5.22
C THR A 436 8.28 1.79 -6.12
N ILE A 437 9.33 0.99 -5.97
CA ILE A 437 10.57 1.13 -6.75
C ILE A 437 10.42 0.49 -8.14
N VAL A 438 9.85 -0.71 -8.21
CA VAL A 438 9.85 -1.53 -9.45
C VAL A 438 8.66 -1.24 -10.37
N ASP A 439 7.55 -0.73 -9.81
CA ASP A 439 6.34 -0.36 -10.54
C ASP A 439 5.63 0.83 -9.85
N PRO A 440 6.21 2.05 -9.94
CA PRO A 440 5.64 3.26 -9.34
C PRO A 440 4.32 3.68 -9.97
N GLN A 441 4.08 3.35 -11.24
CA GLN A 441 2.84 3.66 -11.97
C GLN A 441 1.71 2.67 -11.67
N ASN A 442 1.99 1.58 -10.94
CA ASN A 442 1.05 0.50 -10.62
C ASN A 442 0.44 -0.14 -11.89
N PHE A 443 1.29 -0.43 -12.87
CA PHE A 443 0.94 -1.14 -14.10
C PHE A 443 0.46 -2.57 -13.80
N PHE A 444 1.23 -3.34 -13.06
CA PHE A 444 0.87 -4.70 -12.64
C PHE A 444 -0.07 -4.65 -11.42
N ARG A 445 -1.37 -4.77 -11.66
CA ARG A 445 -2.40 -4.55 -10.64
C ARG A 445 -3.60 -5.50 -10.75
N HIS A 446 -4.22 -5.78 -9.60
CA HIS A 446 -5.50 -6.48 -9.47
C HIS A 446 -6.14 -6.10 -8.12
N ASP A 447 -7.32 -6.64 -7.76
CA ASP A 447 -8.08 -6.21 -6.56
C ASP A 447 -7.30 -6.31 -5.24
N GLN A 448 -6.42 -7.31 -5.13
CA GLN A 448 -5.50 -7.54 -4.00
C GLN A 448 -4.01 -7.48 -4.40
N SER A 449 -3.64 -6.63 -5.37
CA SER A 449 -2.22 -6.42 -5.68
C SER A 449 -1.61 -5.49 -4.65
N ILE A 450 -0.34 -5.72 -4.27
CA ILE A 450 0.39 -4.76 -3.43
C ILE A 450 0.35 -3.41 -4.16
N PRO A 451 -0.16 -2.33 -3.55
CA PRO A 451 -0.06 -1.02 -4.15
C PRO A 451 1.39 -0.54 -3.99
N PRO A 452 1.92 0.27 -4.90
CA PRO A 452 3.03 1.13 -4.52
C PRO A 452 2.54 2.00 -3.36
N LEU A 453 3.47 2.56 -2.58
CA LEU A 453 3.13 3.83 -1.97
C LEU A 453 2.76 4.74 -3.13
N PHE A 454 1.51 5.17 -3.17
CA PHE A 454 1.27 6.53 -3.60
C PHE A 454 2.04 7.39 -2.59
N THR A 455 3.33 7.59 -2.87
CA THR A 455 3.76 8.95 -3.12
C THR A 455 2.65 9.54 -3.96
N SER A 456 1.81 10.31 -3.28
CA SER A 456 1.36 11.49 -3.93
C SER A 456 2.63 12.12 -4.55
N ILE A 457 2.68 12.07 -5.87
CA ILE A 457 2.84 13.28 -6.64
C ILE A 457 1.39 13.79 -6.78
N ASN A 458 0.70 14.32 -5.76
CA ASN A 458 1.08 15.41 -4.86
C ASN A 458 2.46 15.25 -4.18
N ALA A 459 3.54 15.87 -4.67
CA ALA A 459 3.57 17.31 -4.72
C ALA A 459 2.52 17.91 -3.75
N VAL A 460 2.62 17.57 -2.46
CA VAL A 460 2.59 18.63 -1.46
C VAL A 460 3.60 19.61 -2.02
N ASN A 461 3.11 20.73 -2.52
CA ASN A 461 4.02 21.61 -3.19
C ASN A 461 4.92 22.22 -2.09
N VAL A 462 6.25 22.29 -2.18
CA VAL A 462 7.22 21.23 -2.56
C VAL A 462 7.05 20.50 -3.91
N LYS A 463 6.66 21.26 -4.94
CA LYS A 463 7.58 21.41 -6.07
C LYS A 463 8.84 21.97 -5.43
N LEU A 464 9.76 21.07 -5.11
CA LEU A 464 11.13 21.45 -4.80
C LEU A 464 11.65 21.98 -6.13
N VAL A 465 11.63 23.32 -6.30
CA VAL A 465 11.90 23.96 -7.59
C VAL A 465 13.41 23.97 -7.85
N LEU A 466 13.98 22.78 -7.91
CA LEU A 466 15.28 22.55 -8.50
C LEU A 466 15.10 22.76 -10.00
N PHE A 467 15.62 23.88 -10.52
CA PHE A 467 15.74 24.09 -11.95
C PHE A 467 16.86 23.18 -12.45
N ILE A 468 16.53 21.92 -12.75
CA ILE A 468 17.47 20.90 -13.22
C ILE A 468 17.49 20.89 -14.74
N ILE A 469 18.69 20.96 -15.32
CA ILE A 469 18.98 20.77 -16.74
C ILE A 469 20.05 19.66 -16.82
N GLY A 470 19.60 18.43 -17.05
CA GLY A 470 20.49 17.25 -17.02
C GLY A 470 21.10 17.02 -15.64
N THR A 471 22.43 17.06 -15.53
CA THR A 471 23.19 16.95 -14.27
C THR A 471 23.57 18.31 -13.66
N LEU A 472 22.96 19.40 -14.14
CA LEU A 472 23.14 20.75 -13.60
C LEU A 472 21.84 21.20 -12.92
N ALA A 473 21.95 21.89 -11.78
CA ALA A 473 20.82 22.50 -11.09
C ALA A 473 21.10 23.95 -10.69
N PHE A 474 20.05 24.75 -10.51
CA PHE A 474 20.18 26.05 -9.84
C PHE A 474 19.82 25.94 -8.34
N PRO A 475 20.57 26.57 -7.41
CA PRO A 475 20.23 26.68 -5.99
C PRO A 475 19.03 27.59 -5.67
N ALA A 476 17.85 27.27 -6.23
CA ALA A 476 16.59 27.97 -5.93
C ALA A 476 16.00 27.57 -4.56
N GLY A 477 15.03 28.36 -4.10
CA GLY A 477 14.31 28.11 -2.85
C GLY A 477 13.24 27.04 -2.93
N ASN A 478 12.91 26.43 -1.79
CA ASN A 478 11.95 25.31 -1.69
C ASN A 478 10.46 25.74 -1.75
N GLY A 479 10.19 27.05 -1.85
CA GLY A 479 8.84 27.63 -1.84
C GLY A 479 8.21 27.65 -3.23
N HIS A 480 7.15 26.88 -3.42
CA HIS A 480 6.43 26.68 -4.68
C HIS A 480 5.46 27.81 -5.06
N THR A 481 5.00 28.60 -4.09
CA THR A 481 4.21 29.84 -4.28
C THR A 481 5.09 31.09 -4.46
N VAL A 482 6.41 30.93 -4.34
CA VAL A 482 7.38 32.01 -4.50
C VAL A 482 8.03 31.82 -5.86
N GLY A 483 7.75 32.71 -6.81
CA GLY A 483 8.36 32.68 -8.14
C GLY A 483 9.88 32.89 -8.07
N LEU A 484 10.61 32.36 -9.05
CA LEU A 484 12.08 32.42 -9.10
C LEU A 484 12.62 33.84 -8.86
N GLY A 485 12.07 34.85 -9.53
CA GLY A 485 12.49 36.25 -9.35
C GLY A 485 12.46 36.74 -7.89
N ARG A 486 11.54 36.23 -7.06
CA ARG A 486 11.44 36.56 -5.63
C ARG A 486 12.42 35.75 -4.76
N HIS A 487 12.76 34.53 -5.15
CA HIS A 487 13.88 33.79 -4.52
C HIS A 487 15.21 34.49 -4.79
N LEU A 488 15.44 34.98 -6.01
CA LEU A 488 16.67 35.70 -6.39
C LEU A 488 16.76 37.07 -5.70
N SER A 489 15.65 37.81 -5.65
CA SER A 489 15.63 39.16 -5.09
C SER A 489 15.57 39.21 -3.56
N GLY A 490 15.12 38.13 -2.91
CA GLY A 490 15.00 38.00 -1.45
C GLY A 490 15.91 36.93 -0.83
N GLY A 491 17.08 36.69 -1.42
CA GLY A 491 18.07 35.72 -0.93
C GLY A 491 17.78 34.29 -1.37
N GLY A 492 16.64 33.74 -0.93
CA GLY A 492 16.12 32.43 -1.36
C GLY A 492 16.89 31.23 -0.81
N PHE A 493 16.27 30.46 0.09
CA PHE A 493 16.87 29.25 0.69
C PHE A 493 16.19 27.97 0.20
N GLY A 494 17.00 26.98 -0.21
CA GLY A 494 16.52 25.67 -0.66
C GLY A 494 17.55 24.56 -0.49
N VAL A 495 17.23 23.31 -0.83
CA VAL A 495 18.04 22.14 -0.42
C VAL A 495 19.53 22.18 -0.79
N LEU A 496 19.92 22.95 -1.80
CA LEU A 496 21.31 23.11 -2.23
C LEU A 496 22.10 24.18 -1.44
N PHE A 497 21.46 24.99 -0.59
CA PHE A 497 22.07 26.20 -0.05
C PHE A 497 23.31 25.94 0.82
N ARG A 498 23.32 24.83 1.57
CA ARG A 498 24.45 24.49 2.47
C ARG A 498 25.74 24.14 1.73
N LYS A 499 25.65 23.74 0.45
CA LYS A 499 26.80 23.38 -0.39
C LYS A 499 27.17 24.47 -1.41
N TYR A 500 26.18 25.23 -1.89
CA TYR A 500 26.33 26.12 -3.04
C TYR A 500 25.89 27.57 -2.80
N GLY A 501 25.51 27.96 -1.58
CA GLY A 501 25.03 29.31 -1.26
C GLY A 501 23.54 29.50 -1.57
N LEU A 502 23.01 30.66 -1.17
CA LEU A 502 21.64 31.09 -1.43
C LEU A 502 21.39 31.30 -2.93
N ALA A 503 20.12 31.48 -3.31
CA ALA A 503 19.75 31.75 -4.70
C ALA A 503 20.39 33.06 -5.21
N ALA A 504 20.43 34.11 -4.37
CA ALA A 504 21.09 35.38 -4.68
C ALA A 504 22.60 35.26 -4.93
N ASP A 505 23.29 34.35 -4.21
CA ASP A 505 24.74 34.10 -4.35
C ASP A 505 25.09 33.50 -5.73
N ASN A 506 24.10 32.85 -6.38
CA ASN A 506 24.25 32.18 -7.67
C ASN A 506 23.74 33.02 -8.85
N VAL A 507 23.37 34.29 -8.63
CA VAL A 507 23.14 35.25 -9.71
C VAL A 507 24.46 35.89 -10.12
N ILE A 508 24.76 35.90 -11.42
CA ILE A 508 26.01 36.46 -11.97
C ILE A 508 25.80 37.72 -12.84
N ASP A 509 24.57 37.99 -13.28
CA ASP A 509 24.22 39.16 -14.10
C ASP A 509 22.72 39.45 -13.98
N ALA A 510 22.30 40.68 -14.31
CA ALA A 510 20.91 41.10 -14.35
C ALA A 510 20.71 42.22 -15.38
N ARG A 511 19.57 42.21 -16.10
CA ARG A 511 19.07 43.39 -16.83
C ARG A 511 17.99 44.06 -15.99
N PHE A 512 18.05 45.38 -15.88
CA PHE A 512 17.27 46.15 -14.91
C PHE A 512 16.78 47.46 -15.53
N ILE A 513 15.62 47.96 -15.09
CA ILE A 513 15.16 49.32 -15.37
C ILE A 513 15.19 50.10 -14.06
N ASP A 514 15.92 51.21 -14.04
CA ASP A 514 15.95 52.10 -12.89
C ASP A 514 14.69 52.99 -12.78
N VAL A 515 14.56 53.72 -11.67
CA VAL A 515 13.47 54.69 -11.44
C VAL A 515 13.39 55.83 -12.46
N LYS A 516 14.37 55.98 -13.35
CA LYS A 516 14.40 56.96 -14.46
C LYS A 516 14.07 56.33 -15.82
N GLY A 517 13.66 55.06 -15.85
CA GLY A 517 13.32 54.34 -17.08
C GLY A 517 14.52 53.85 -17.89
N ARG A 518 15.75 53.94 -17.37
CA ARG A 518 16.96 53.54 -18.10
C ARG A 518 17.19 52.04 -17.95
N VAL A 519 17.42 51.35 -19.07
CA VAL A 519 17.82 49.94 -19.07
C VAL A 519 19.31 49.84 -18.73
N LEU A 520 19.62 49.19 -17.61
CA LEU A 520 20.98 48.95 -17.13
C LEU A 520 21.36 47.47 -17.28
N ASP A 521 22.59 47.23 -17.73
CA ASP A 521 23.29 45.95 -17.67
C ASP A 521 24.24 45.90 -16.46
N ARG A 522 24.93 44.78 -16.24
CA ARG A 522 25.86 44.61 -15.10
C ARG A 522 26.90 45.72 -14.94
N LYS A 523 27.42 46.24 -16.06
CA LYS A 523 28.48 47.26 -16.07
C LYS A 523 27.91 48.64 -15.77
N SER A 524 26.73 48.96 -16.32
CA SER A 524 26.04 50.24 -16.14
C SER A 524 25.34 50.35 -14.77
N MET A 525 25.05 49.21 -14.14
CA MET A 525 24.42 49.11 -12.82
C MET A 525 25.38 49.40 -11.66
N GLY A 526 26.68 49.10 -11.82
CA GLY A 526 27.66 49.15 -10.73
C GLY A 526 27.51 48.00 -9.72
N GLU A 527 28.40 47.95 -8.72
CA GLU A 527 28.37 46.88 -7.70
C GLU A 527 27.26 47.05 -6.68
N ASP A 528 27.08 48.25 -6.13
CA ASP A 528 26.17 48.49 -5.00
C ASP A 528 24.71 48.20 -5.36
N LEU A 529 24.25 48.66 -6.53
CA LEU A 529 22.91 48.39 -7.02
C LEU A 529 22.73 46.91 -7.43
N PHE A 530 23.75 46.29 -8.03
CA PHE A 530 23.70 44.85 -8.36
C PHE A 530 23.71 43.96 -7.11
N TRP A 531 24.34 44.40 -6.02
CA TRP A 531 24.24 43.77 -4.71
C TRP A 531 22.84 43.99 -4.11
N ALA A 532 22.34 45.23 -4.10
CA ALA A 532 21.06 45.59 -3.51
C ALA A 532 19.86 44.83 -4.12
N ILE A 533 19.82 44.66 -5.45
CA ILE A 533 18.73 43.92 -6.11
C ILE A 533 18.75 42.40 -5.82
N ARG A 534 19.88 41.87 -5.33
CA ARG A 534 20.12 40.43 -5.05
C ARG A 534 20.10 40.15 -3.54
N GLY A 535 18.93 40.24 -2.93
CA GLY A 535 18.72 39.94 -1.51
C GLY A 535 17.96 41.03 -0.78
N GLY A 536 18.16 42.31 -1.17
CA GLY A 536 17.46 43.47 -0.62
C GLY A 536 16.08 43.76 -1.21
N GLY A 537 15.53 42.86 -2.03
CA GLY A 537 14.25 43.03 -2.71
C GLY A 537 14.33 43.98 -3.91
N GLY A 538 14.82 43.48 -5.05
CA GLY A 538 15.03 44.28 -6.27
C GLY A 538 13.87 45.16 -6.77
N GLY A 539 12.62 44.86 -6.41
CA GLY A 539 11.46 45.72 -6.70
C GLY A 539 11.48 47.07 -5.95
N SER A 540 12.25 47.19 -4.87
CA SER A 540 12.44 48.43 -4.11
C SER A 540 13.33 49.46 -4.83
N PHE A 541 14.06 49.02 -5.86
CA PHE A 541 15.06 49.85 -6.56
C PHE A 541 14.68 50.13 -8.02
N GLY A 542 13.75 49.35 -8.60
CA GLY A 542 13.39 49.38 -10.02
C GLY A 542 12.79 48.06 -10.49
N ILE A 543 12.84 47.78 -11.79
CA ILE A 543 12.24 46.58 -12.40
C ILE A 543 13.34 45.67 -12.95
N VAL A 544 13.50 44.45 -12.42
CA VAL A 544 14.41 43.45 -13.01
C VAL A 544 13.75 42.78 -14.21
N LEU A 545 14.35 42.93 -15.39
CA LEU A 545 13.88 42.35 -16.65
C LEU A 545 14.36 40.92 -16.89
N ALA A 546 15.60 40.61 -16.47
CA ALA A 546 16.20 39.31 -16.69
C ALA A 546 17.31 39.03 -15.65
N TRP A 547 17.55 37.75 -15.39
CA TRP A 547 18.64 37.26 -14.55
C TRP A 547 19.53 36.30 -15.34
N LYS A 548 20.84 36.32 -15.07
CA LYS A 548 21.78 35.29 -15.52
C LYS A 548 22.27 34.52 -14.30
N LEU A 549 22.17 33.20 -14.38
CA LEU A 549 22.32 32.31 -13.23
C LEU A 549 23.50 31.36 -13.43
N LYS A 550 24.23 31.11 -12.34
CA LYS A 550 25.24 30.06 -12.25
C LYS A 550 24.55 28.74 -11.91
N LEU A 551 24.65 27.76 -12.80
CA LEU A 551 24.22 26.39 -12.52
C LEU A 551 25.36 25.62 -11.82
N VAL A 552 24.99 24.67 -10.96
CA VAL A 552 25.92 23.83 -10.18
C VAL A 552 25.70 22.35 -10.47
N PRO A 553 26.75 21.51 -10.47
CA PRO A 553 26.62 20.08 -10.75
C PRO A 553 25.91 19.34 -9.62
N VAL A 554 25.02 18.42 -10.00
CA VAL A 554 24.26 17.53 -9.12
C VAL A 554 24.27 16.09 -9.66
N PRO A 555 24.38 15.06 -8.79
CA PRO A 555 24.26 13.66 -9.20
C PRO A 555 22.94 13.33 -9.93
N ALA A 556 23.00 12.42 -10.91
CA ALA A 556 21.82 11.99 -11.67
C ALA A 556 20.74 11.29 -10.82
N ASN A 557 21.14 10.67 -9.71
CA ASN A 557 20.25 10.06 -8.72
C ASN A 557 20.17 10.99 -7.49
N LEU A 558 19.27 11.98 -7.52
CA LEU A 558 19.21 13.03 -6.50
C LEU A 558 18.09 12.83 -5.47
N LEU A 559 18.38 13.24 -4.22
CA LEU A 559 17.47 13.34 -3.08
C LEU A 559 16.96 12.01 -2.46
N THR A 560 17.76 11.45 -1.55
CA THR A 560 17.21 10.58 -0.48
C THR A 560 16.61 11.46 0.62
N VAL A 561 15.30 11.69 0.57
CA VAL A 561 14.59 12.47 1.59
C VAL A 561 14.14 11.55 2.72
N TYR A 562 14.73 11.73 3.91
CA TYR A 562 14.28 11.06 5.13
C TYR A 562 13.40 11.99 5.96
N THR A 563 12.09 11.75 5.93
CA THR A 563 11.13 12.40 6.83
C THR A 563 10.83 11.48 8.00
N VAL A 564 11.13 11.94 9.22
CA VAL A 564 10.74 11.26 10.47
C VAL A 564 9.63 12.08 11.11
N SER A 565 8.44 11.49 11.24
CA SER A 565 7.29 12.10 11.90
C SER A 565 7.04 11.39 13.24
N THR A 566 6.81 12.16 14.30
CA THR A 566 6.51 11.65 15.64
C THR A 566 5.45 12.52 16.32
N THR A 567 4.66 11.93 17.21
CA THR A 567 3.64 12.62 18.03
C THR A 567 4.25 13.21 19.29
N LEU A 568 3.50 14.07 19.98
CA LEU A 568 4.03 14.94 21.03
C LEU A 568 4.08 14.24 22.40
N GLU A 569 4.94 13.24 22.52
CA GLU A 569 5.40 12.71 23.82
C GLU A 569 6.61 13.49 24.33
N GLN A 570 6.91 13.39 25.63
CA GLN A 570 7.91 14.22 26.35
C GLN A 570 9.34 14.19 25.77
N ASN A 571 9.66 13.27 24.86
CA ASN A 571 10.96 13.21 24.18
C ASN A 571 11.13 14.19 23.01
N THR A 572 10.06 14.71 22.40
CA THR A 572 10.16 15.53 21.17
C THR A 572 10.88 16.86 21.43
N THR A 573 10.69 17.48 22.59
CA THR A 573 11.42 18.70 22.99
C THR A 573 12.94 18.47 23.08
N LYS A 574 13.37 17.32 23.65
CA LYS A 574 14.79 16.93 23.68
C LYS A 574 15.34 16.73 22.26
N LEU A 575 14.53 16.19 21.35
CA LEU A 575 14.94 15.95 19.97
C LEU A 575 15.11 17.27 19.17
N VAL A 576 14.26 18.26 19.38
CA VAL A 576 14.42 19.62 18.81
C VAL A 576 15.67 20.30 19.35
N TYR A 577 15.89 20.30 20.68
CA TYR A 577 17.13 20.86 21.26
C TYR A 577 18.38 20.11 20.78
N ARG A 578 18.33 18.78 20.69
CA ARG A 578 19.45 17.98 20.18
C ARG A 578 19.73 18.33 18.72
N TRP A 579 18.71 18.44 17.87
CA TRP A 579 18.85 18.86 16.48
C TRP A 579 19.48 20.26 16.38
N GLN A 580 18.99 21.25 17.13
CA GLN A 580 19.60 22.59 17.19
C GLN A 580 21.10 22.53 17.56
N SER A 581 21.47 21.68 18.53
CA SER A 581 22.86 21.51 18.96
C SER A 581 23.79 20.80 17.97
N ILE A 582 23.26 20.10 16.95
CA ILE A 582 24.07 19.32 15.98
C ILE A 582 23.88 19.74 14.52
N ALA A 583 22.84 20.51 14.17
CA ALA A 583 22.51 20.82 12.78
C ALA A 583 23.63 21.56 12.03
N HIS A 584 24.38 22.41 12.74
CA HIS A 584 25.56 23.09 12.19
C HIS A 584 26.73 22.12 11.86
N LYS A 585 26.78 20.93 12.49
CA LYS A 585 27.81 19.91 12.30
C LYS A 585 27.51 18.92 11.16
N PHE A 586 26.31 18.95 10.58
CA PHE A 586 25.97 18.05 9.48
C PHE A 586 26.80 18.36 8.22
N PRO A 587 27.18 17.35 7.39
CA PRO A 587 27.89 17.57 6.14
C PRO A 587 27.19 18.58 5.23
N LYS A 588 27.94 19.39 4.47
CA LYS A 588 27.39 20.43 3.58
C LYS A 588 26.44 19.88 2.50
N GLU A 589 26.62 18.61 2.13
CA GLU A 589 25.76 17.82 1.25
C GLU A 589 24.37 17.53 1.84
N MET A 590 24.20 17.61 3.17
CA MET A 590 22.96 17.28 3.86
C MET A 590 22.16 18.54 4.22
N HIS A 591 20.97 18.68 3.62
CA HIS A 591 19.95 19.60 4.15
C HIS A 591 19.09 18.86 5.18
N SER A 592 18.81 19.51 6.30
CA SER A 592 17.91 19.02 7.34
C SER A 592 17.03 20.17 7.81
N SER A 593 15.77 19.87 8.11
CA SER A 593 14.79 20.81 8.65
C SER A 593 13.83 20.07 9.57
N ILE A 594 13.29 20.77 10.57
CA ILE A 594 12.20 20.28 11.41
C ILE A 594 10.96 21.08 11.07
N ALA A 595 9.88 20.39 10.75
CA ALA A 595 8.54 20.97 10.66
C ALA A 595 7.72 20.50 11.85
N ILE A 596 7.20 21.45 12.64
CA ILE A 596 6.28 21.17 13.74
C ILE A 596 4.87 21.47 13.23
N SER A 597 4.02 20.45 13.15
CA SER A 597 2.62 20.56 12.74
C SER A 597 1.69 20.06 13.85
N ARG A 598 0.55 20.74 14.01
CA ARG A 598 -0.51 20.27 14.92
C ARG A 598 -1.11 18.98 14.34
N VAL A 599 -1.08 17.90 15.10
CA VAL A 599 -1.85 16.67 14.85
C VAL A 599 -3.02 16.70 15.82
N ASN A 600 -4.24 16.50 15.34
CA ASN A 600 -5.43 16.53 16.19
C ASN A 600 -5.46 15.28 17.08
N SER A 601 -5.11 15.41 18.35
CA SER A 601 -5.80 14.66 19.38
C SER A 601 -7.22 15.21 19.49
N SER A 602 -8.21 14.33 19.37
CA SER A 602 -9.50 14.55 20.02
C SER A 602 -9.24 14.75 21.52
N GLU A 603 -9.98 15.66 22.14
CA GLU A 603 -9.75 16.13 23.52
C GLU A 603 -8.57 17.11 23.68
N GLU A 604 -8.86 18.41 23.55
CA GLU A 604 -8.61 19.33 24.67
C GLU A 604 -9.49 20.59 24.55
N LYS A 605 -10.10 21.00 25.68
CA LYS A 605 -11.01 22.16 25.74
C LYS A 605 -10.22 23.48 25.76
N GLY A 606 -10.18 24.19 24.64
CA GLY A 606 -9.63 25.55 24.57
C GLY A 606 -10.38 26.42 23.56
N LYS A 607 -11.24 27.33 24.03
CA LYS A 607 -12.09 28.23 23.21
C LYS A 607 -11.32 29.38 22.52
N MET A 608 -10.02 29.22 22.29
CA MET A 608 -9.09 30.28 21.88
C MET A 608 -8.26 29.84 20.69
N THR A 609 -8.07 30.75 19.72
CA THR A 609 -7.28 30.52 18.51
C THR A 609 -6.38 31.71 18.20
N ILE A 610 -5.55 31.61 17.16
CA ILE A 610 -4.86 32.77 16.57
C ILE A 610 -5.58 33.19 15.28
N GLN A 611 -5.50 34.46 14.95
CA GLN A 611 -5.83 34.93 13.60
C GLN A 611 -4.74 34.42 12.64
N ALA A 612 -5.11 33.50 11.75
CA ALA A 612 -4.19 32.74 10.90
C ALA A 612 -4.69 32.63 9.45
N SER A 613 -3.79 32.30 8.53
CA SER A 613 -4.10 32.28 7.10
C SER A 613 -5.02 31.14 6.68
N ILE A 614 -5.85 31.45 5.69
CA ILE A 614 -6.62 30.47 4.90
C ILE A 614 -5.70 29.73 3.91
N GLY A 615 -4.52 30.28 3.59
CA GLY A 615 -3.58 29.69 2.63
C GLY A 615 -2.61 28.68 3.27
N ARG A 616 -2.66 27.41 2.85
CA ARG A 616 -1.76 26.33 3.31
C ARG A 616 -0.27 26.51 2.92
N THR A 617 0.07 27.59 2.22
CA THR A 617 1.35 27.79 1.52
C THR A 617 2.17 28.97 2.04
N VAL A 618 1.61 29.78 2.95
CA VAL A 618 2.28 30.92 3.57
C VAL A 618 2.62 30.55 5.02
N GLY A 619 3.92 30.45 5.33
CA GLY A 619 4.37 30.21 6.70
C GLY A 619 3.97 31.35 7.64
N LEU A 620 3.66 31.04 8.90
CA LEU A 620 3.09 31.99 9.87
C LEU A 620 3.91 33.28 10.00
N GLY A 621 5.24 33.19 10.00
CA GLY A 621 6.09 34.39 10.04
C GLY A 621 5.94 35.30 8.80
N GLY A 622 5.85 34.70 7.61
CA GLY A 622 5.58 35.43 6.37
C GLY A 622 4.20 36.07 6.37
N HIS A 623 3.19 35.34 6.84
CA HIS A 623 1.82 35.81 6.99
C HIS A 623 1.72 37.06 7.88
N LEU A 624 2.28 37.01 9.09
CA LEU A 624 2.28 38.14 10.03
C LEU A 624 3.10 39.33 9.49
N SER A 625 4.24 39.04 8.86
CA SER A 625 5.11 40.09 8.29
C SER A 625 4.48 40.85 7.12
N GLY A 626 3.50 40.24 6.43
CA GLY A 626 2.74 40.82 5.31
C GLY A 626 1.29 41.15 5.66
N GLY A 627 1.02 41.56 6.90
CA GLY A 627 -0.30 41.98 7.38
C GLY A 627 -1.14 40.81 7.90
N GLY A 628 -1.29 39.76 7.09
CA GLY A 628 -1.85 38.48 7.54
C GLY A 628 -3.37 38.39 7.41
N TYR A 629 -3.84 38.01 6.22
CA TYR A 629 -5.26 37.81 5.93
C TYR A 629 -5.75 36.40 6.34
N GLY A 630 -6.81 36.36 7.16
CA GLY A 630 -7.38 35.15 7.75
C GLY A 630 -8.86 35.30 8.08
N VAL A 631 -9.59 34.18 8.19
CA VAL A 631 -11.07 34.14 8.25
C VAL A 631 -11.70 35.02 9.35
N LEU A 632 -11.02 35.31 10.47
CA LEU A 632 -11.59 36.14 11.54
C LEU A 632 -11.34 37.65 11.35
N PHE A 633 -10.81 38.10 10.21
CA PHE A 633 -10.30 39.48 10.08
C PHE A 633 -11.36 40.57 10.31
N ARG A 634 -12.60 40.28 9.95
CA ARG A 634 -13.74 41.20 10.11
C ARG A 634 -14.12 41.44 11.58
N LYS A 635 -13.76 40.50 12.48
CA LYS A 635 -14.07 40.55 13.92
C LYS A 635 -12.86 40.91 14.79
N TYR A 636 -11.66 40.44 14.44
CA TYR A 636 -10.45 40.60 15.26
C TYR A 636 -9.25 41.27 14.57
N GLY A 637 -9.42 41.81 13.37
CA GLY A 637 -8.33 42.45 12.62
C GLY A 637 -7.41 41.45 11.90
N LEU A 638 -6.39 41.97 11.24
CA LEU A 638 -5.38 41.17 10.53
C LEU A 638 -4.44 40.46 11.52
N GLY A 639 -3.65 39.50 11.04
CA GLY A 639 -2.67 38.78 11.85
C GLY A 639 -1.65 39.71 12.53
N ALA A 640 -1.20 40.75 11.82
CA ALA A 640 -0.28 41.78 12.32
C ALA A 640 -0.85 42.60 13.50
N ASP A 641 -2.16 42.85 13.50
CA ASP A 641 -2.87 43.54 14.60
C ASP A 641 -2.88 42.71 15.89
N ASN A 642 -2.73 41.39 15.75
CA ASN A 642 -2.71 40.43 16.85
C ASN A 642 -1.29 40.06 17.32
N VAL A 643 -0.25 40.67 16.77
CA VAL A 643 1.13 40.53 17.27
C VAL A 643 1.37 41.52 18.41
N ILE A 644 1.79 41.00 19.57
CA ILE A 644 2.05 41.80 20.77
C ILE A 644 3.55 41.99 21.09
N ASP A 645 4.41 41.13 20.55
CA ASP A 645 5.88 41.20 20.70
C ASP A 645 6.56 40.37 19.58
N ALA A 646 7.85 40.58 19.36
CA ALA A 646 8.64 39.81 18.40
C ALA A 646 10.12 39.77 18.82
N CYS A 647 10.84 38.75 18.36
CA CYS A 647 12.29 38.66 18.52
C CYS A 647 12.97 38.78 17.15
N LEU A 648 13.87 39.75 16.99
CA LEU A 648 14.52 40.11 15.73
C LEU A 648 16.05 40.08 15.88
N ILE A 649 16.78 39.57 14.87
CA ILE A 649 18.21 39.86 14.71
C ILE A 649 18.36 41.02 13.72
N ASP A 650 19.01 42.10 14.14
CA ASP A 650 19.29 43.24 13.26
C ASP A 650 20.53 43.03 12.37
N VAL A 651 20.81 43.98 11.47
CA VAL A 651 21.98 43.95 10.56
C VAL A 651 23.33 43.99 11.28
N LYS A 652 23.37 44.26 12.59
CA LYS A 652 24.58 44.23 13.44
C LYS A 652 24.68 42.94 14.26
N GLY A 653 23.79 41.96 14.03
CA GLY A 653 23.76 40.70 14.75
C GLY A 653 23.17 40.79 16.16
N ARG A 654 22.57 41.92 16.54
CA ARG A 654 21.98 42.11 17.88
C ARG A 654 20.60 41.47 17.93
N ILE A 655 20.32 40.73 19.00
CA ILE A 655 18.98 40.18 19.27
C ILE A 655 18.16 41.27 19.98
N LEU A 656 17.02 41.62 19.40
CA LEU A 656 16.12 42.66 19.88
C LEU A 656 14.73 42.08 20.17
N ASP A 657 14.15 42.47 21.30
CA ASP A 657 12.71 42.31 21.64
C ASP A 657 11.94 43.60 21.32
N LYS A 658 10.61 43.66 21.50
CA LYS A 658 9.84 44.89 21.25
C LYS A 658 10.43 46.12 21.97
N LYS A 659 10.87 45.96 23.22
CA LYS A 659 11.43 47.08 24.02
C LYS A 659 12.74 47.59 23.42
N SER A 660 13.58 46.69 22.93
CA SER A 660 14.90 46.99 22.34
C SER A 660 14.81 47.43 20.88
N MET A 661 13.74 47.07 20.18
CA MET A 661 13.44 47.55 18.82
C MET A 661 12.88 48.97 18.81
N GLY A 662 12.08 49.34 19.82
CA GLY A 662 11.24 50.54 19.77
C GLY A 662 9.99 50.33 18.90
N GLU A 663 9.02 51.25 19.02
CA GLU A 663 7.71 51.10 18.35
C GLU A 663 7.81 51.17 16.81
N ASP A 664 8.66 52.03 16.24
CA ASP A 664 8.77 52.20 14.78
C ASP A 664 9.24 50.94 14.07
N LEU A 665 10.31 50.30 14.59
CA LEU A 665 10.83 49.05 14.05
C LEU A 665 9.87 47.88 14.32
N PHE A 666 9.25 47.84 15.51
CA PHE A 666 8.23 46.84 15.84
C PHE A 666 6.95 47.00 15.00
N TRP A 667 6.62 48.20 14.55
CA TRP A 667 5.54 48.47 13.60
C TRP A 667 5.95 48.04 12.18
N ALA A 668 7.13 48.45 11.72
CA ALA A 668 7.64 48.15 10.38
C ALA A 668 7.71 46.64 10.07
N ILE A 669 8.12 45.80 11.04
CA ILE A 669 8.16 44.34 10.83
C ILE A 669 6.78 43.69 10.72
N ARG A 670 5.72 44.35 11.19
CA ARG A 670 4.33 43.86 11.25
C ARG A 670 3.47 44.40 10.12
N GLY A 671 3.80 44.01 8.89
CA GLY A 671 3.06 44.40 7.68
C GLY A 671 3.94 44.97 6.57
N GLY A 672 5.06 45.62 6.94
CA GLY A 672 6.07 46.14 6.00
C GLY A 672 7.05 45.08 5.47
N GLY A 673 6.84 43.80 5.77
CA GLY A 673 7.74 42.70 5.41
C GLY A 673 8.99 42.66 6.29
N GLY A 674 8.88 42.08 7.48
CA GLY A 674 9.95 42.05 8.50
C GLY A 674 11.34 41.59 8.04
N GLY A 675 11.46 40.80 6.96
CA GLY A 675 12.75 40.47 6.35
C GLY A 675 13.54 41.67 5.81
N SER A 676 12.87 42.79 5.52
CA SER A 676 13.49 44.06 5.11
C SER A 676 14.23 44.77 6.25
N PHE A 677 13.96 44.41 7.50
CA PHE A 677 14.47 45.09 8.69
C PHE A 677 15.32 44.19 9.61
N GLY A 678 15.39 42.89 9.32
CA GLY A 678 16.22 41.91 10.02
C GLY A 678 15.69 40.48 9.91
N ILE A 679 16.22 39.56 10.71
CA ILE A 679 15.76 38.17 10.77
C ILE A 679 14.84 37.99 11.97
N VAL A 680 13.52 37.87 11.73
CA VAL A 680 12.56 37.58 12.81
C VAL A 680 12.70 36.12 13.25
N LEU A 681 13.10 35.91 14.50
CA LEU A 681 13.25 34.59 15.14
C LEU A 681 11.95 34.07 15.73
N ALA A 682 11.13 34.95 16.32
CA ALA A 682 9.90 34.58 17.02
C ALA A 682 8.85 35.69 17.00
N TRP A 683 7.59 35.29 17.14
CA TRP A 683 6.43 36.17 17.28
C TRP A 683 5.66 35.81 18.56
N LYS A 684 5.18 36.81 19.29
CA LYS A 684 4.25 36.65 20.42
C LYS A 684 2.89 37.16 19.98
N LEU A 685 1.86 36.33 20.10
CA LEU A 685 0.53 36.58 19.54
C LEU A 685 -0.53 36.69 20.65
N LYS A 686 -1.50 37.56 20.41
CA LYS A 686 -2.77 37.60 21.14
C LYS A 686 -3.64 36.45 20.65
N LEU A 687 -4.20 35.67 21.58
CA LEU A 687 -5.22 34.69 21.28
C LEU A 687 -6.60 35.36 21.26
N VAL A 688 -7.48 34.90 20.36
CA VAL A 688 -8.83 35.41 20.16
C VAL A 688 -9.88 34.31 20.40
N PRO A 689 -11.06 34.62 20.98
CA PRO A 689 -12.06 33.62 21.29
C PRO A 689 -12.85 33.18 20.06
N VAL A 690 -13.18 31.89 19.99
CA VAL A 690 -14.02 31.28 18.96
C VAL A 690 -15.05 30.33 19.58
N LEU A 691 -16.20 30.18 18.92
CA LEU A 691 -17.21 29.20 19.30
C LEU A 691 -16.69 27.78 19.08
N ALA A 692 -17.26 26.82 19.81
CA ALA A 692 -16.88 25.40 19.67
C ALA A 692 -17.23 24.89 18.27
N ASN A 693 -18.44 25.22 17.80
CA ASN A 693 -18.95 24.92 16.47
C ASN A 693 -19.10 26.22 15.66
N VAL A 694 -18.98 26.10 14.34
CA VAL A 694 -19.22 27.17 13.36
C VAL A 694 -19.90 26.56 12.14
N THR A 695 -20.69 27.36 11.42
CA THR A 695 -21.31 26.94 10.16
C THR A 695 -20.41 27.30 8.98
N VAL A 696 -20.07 26.30 8.16
CA VAL A 696 -19.42 26.49 6.85
C VAL A 696 -20.48 26.31 5.76
N PHE A 697 -20.51 27.19 4.77
CA PHE A 697 -21.43 27.06 3.63
C PHE A 697 -20.69 27.18 2.29
N THR A 698 -21.26 26.58 1.25
CA THR A 698 -20.79 26.78 -0.15
C THR A 698 -21.95 26.68 -1.12
N VAL A 699 -22.29 27.79 -1.76
CA VAL A 699 -23.30 27.86 -2.84
C VAL A 699 -22.58 28.11 -4.16
N SER A 700 -22.77 27.23 -5.14
CA SER A 700 -22.13 27.36 -6.46
C SER A 700 -23.16 27.62 -7.57
N LYS A 701 -22.86 28.58 -8.46
CA LYS A 701 -23.69 28.91 -9.62
C LYS A 701 -22.83 29.00 -10.88
N THR A 702 -23.31 28.47 -12.01
CA THR A 702 -22.65 28.63 -13.32
C THR A 702 -23.08 29.93 -14.02
N LEU A 703 -22.44 30.27 -15.14
CA LEU A 703 -22.82 31.44 -15.96
C LEU A 703 -24.29 31.38 -16.41
N GLU A 704 -24.76 30.19 -16.79
CA GLU A 704 -26.14 29.91 -17.20
C GLU A 704 -27.11 30.11 -16.03
N GLN A 705 -26.66 29.83 -14.81
CA GLN A 705 -27.37 30.09 -13.55
C GLN A 705 -27.18 31.54 -13.03
N ASN A 706 -26.84 32.47 -13.91
CA ASN A 706 -26.73 33.91 -13.64
C ASN A 706 -25.64 34.31 -12.62
N ALA A 707 -24.56 33.52 -12.52
CA ALA A 707 -23.44 33.77 -11.59
C ALA A 707 -22.89 35.21 -11.67
N THR A 708 -22.77 35.78 -12.87
CA THR A 708 -22.25 37.15 -13.08
C THR A 708 -23.04 38.20 -12.29
N LYS A 709 -24.37 38.08 -12.23
CA LYS A 709 -25.24 39.02 -11.50
C LYS A 709 -25.04 38.89 -9.98
N LEU A 710 -24.87 37.66 -9.49
CA LEU A 710 -24.63 37.39 -8.07
C LEU A 710 -23.25 37.89 -7.62
N VAL A 711 -22.21 37.69 -8.44
CA VAL A 711 -20.86 38.21 -8.18
C VAL A 711 -20.88 39.75 -8.13
N HIS A 712 -21.60 40.41 -9.05
CA HIS A 712 -21.81 41.85 -9.03
C HIS A 712 -22.55 42.31 -7.77
N GLN A 713 -23.69 41.69 -7.43
CA GLN A 713 -24.47 42.02 -6.22
C GLN A 713 -23.65 41.86 -4.93
N CYS A 714 -22.83 40.81 -4.84
CA CYS A 714 -22.00 40.55 -3.68
C CYS A 714 -21.04 41.70 -3.34
N GLN A 715 -20.57 42.48 -4.32
CA GLN A 715 -19.69 43.64 -4.07
C GLN A 715 -20.38 44.71 -3.18
N TYR A 716 -21.69 44.88 -3.35
CA TYR A 716 -22.50 45.85 -2.60
C TYR A 716 -23.06 45.31 -1.27
N ILE A 717 -23.00 44.00 -1.07
CA ILE A 717 -23.57 43.31 0.11
C ILE A 717 -22.47 42.90 1.10
N ALA A 718 -21.28 42.48 0.64
CA ALA A 718 -20.25 41.88 1.49
C ALA A 718 -19.80 42.77 2.67
N HIS A 719 -19.79 44.10 2.51
CA HIS A 719 -19.46 45.04 3.59
C HIS A 719 -20.59 45.20 4.62
N LYS A 720 -21.83 44.87 4.27
CA LYS A 720 -23.04 44.99 5.10
C LYS A 720 -23.36 43.73 5.92
N LEU A 721 -22.74 42.59 5.59
CA LEU A 721 -22.88 41.34 6.37
C LEU A 721 -22.28 41.52 7.78
N PRO A 722 -22.82 40.87 8.83
CA PRO A 722 -22.26 40.90 10.18
C PRO A 722 -20.79 40.49 10.24
N LYS A 723 -20.03 40.97 11.23
CA LYS A 723 -18.57 40.72 11.38
C LYS A 723 -18.25 39.24 11.63
N GLU A 724 -19.26 38.51 12.06
CA GLU A 724 -19.31 37.07 12.31
C GLU A 724 -19.32 36.23 11.01
N ILE A 725 -19.68 36.81 9.86
CA ILE A 725 -19.60 36.14 8.55
C ILE A 725 -18.31 36.54 7.85
N HIS A 726 -17.51 35.54 7.47
CA HIS A 726 -16.55 35.65 6.38
C HIS A 726 -17.12 34.93 5.16
N MET A 727 -17.07 35.58 3.99
CA MET A 727 -17.49 35.00 2.71
C MET A 727 -16.47 35.40 1.63
N SER A 728 -16.23 34.48 0.72
CA SER A 728 -15.31 34.61 -0.42
C SER A 728 -15.98 34.07 -1.69
N ILE A 729 -15.48 34.49 -2.85
CA ILE A 729 -15.93 33.99 -4.15
C ILE A 729 -14.75 33.33 -4.84
N ILE A 730 -14.90 32.06 -5.20
CA ILE A 730 -13.94 31.31 -6.01
C ILE A 730 -14.53 31.21 -7.42
N ILE A 731 -13.79 31.65 -8.43
CA ILE A 731 -14.17 31.53 -9.84
C ILE A 731 -13.36 30.39 -10.45
N SER A 732 -14.02 29.37 -10.98
CA SER A 732 -13.40 28.15 -11.50
C SER A 732 -13.96 27.74 -12.86
N ARG A 733 -13.15 26.97 -13.61
CA ARG A 733 -13.54 26.36 -14.89
C ARG A 733 -14.09 24.96 -14.60
N VAL A 734 -15.33 24.70 -15.01
CA VAL A 734 -16.02 23.42 -14.77
C VAL A 734 -16.66 22.90 -16.06
N ASN A 735 -16.94 21.60 -16.13
CA ASN A 735 -17.74 21.03 -17.22
C ASN A 735 -19.23 21.18 -16.86
N SER A 736 -20.02 21.74 -17.77
CA SER A 736 -21.47 21.87 -17.61
C SER A 736 -22.13 20.48 -17.57
N SER A 737 -22.98 20.26 -16.56
CA SER A 737 -23.74 19.03 -16.37
C SER A 737 -24.81 18.78 -17.44
N GLU A 738 -25.19 19.80 -18.22
CA GLU A 738 -26.27 19.71 -19.21
C GLU A 738 -25.77 19.46 -20.64
N ASN A 739 -24.50 19.74 -20.96
CA ASN A 739 -24.03 19.80 -22.35
C ASN A 739 -22.58 19.34 -22.57
N GLU A 740 -21.87 18.84 -21.54
CA GLU A 740 -20.41 18.55 -21.52
C GLU A 740 -19.48 19.72 -21.93
N LYS A 741 -20.05 20.87 -22.32
CA LYS A 741 -19.32 22.10 -22.62
C LYS A 741 -18.70 22.68 -21.37
N ILE A 742 -17.50 23.21 -21.55
CA ILE A 742 -16.73 23.88 -20.51
C ILE A 742 -17.37 25.25 -20.23
N THR A 743 -17.76 25.49 -18.98
CA THR A 743 -18.32 26.76 -18.50
C THR A 743 -17.53 27.29 -17.29
N VAL A 744 -17.94 28.44 -16.76
CA VAL A 744 -17.36 29.07 -15.58
C VAL A 744 -18.37 29.02 -14.43
N GLN A 745 -17.88 28.69 -13.24
CA GLN A 745 -18.67 28.64 -12.01
C GLN A 745 -18.12 29.64 -10.99
N ALA A 746 -19.04 30.33 -10.31
CA ALA A 746 -18.74 31.12 -9.11
C ALA A 746 -19.25 30.35 -7.88
N SER A 747 -18.32 30.01 -6.99
CA SER A 747 -18.60 29.36 -5.71
C SER A 747 -18.47 30.38 -4.58
N PHE A 748 -19.58 30.64 -3.89
CA PHE A 748 -19.67 31.51 -2.73
C PHE A 748 -19.46 30.66 -1.48
N THR A 749 -18.25 30.71 -0.94
CA THR A 749 -17.82 29.89 0.21
C THR A 749 -17.55 30.78 1.41
N GLY A 750 -18.10 30.41 2.57
CA GLY A 750 -17.97 31.21 3.79
C GLY A 750 -18.00 30.41 5.09
N ILE A 751 -17.61 31.08 6.16
CA ILE A 751 -17.70 30.61 7.56
C ILE A 751 -18.48 31.65 8.35
N PHE A 752 -19.44 31.19 9.14
CA PHE A 752 -20.20 31.99 10.09
C PHE A 752 -19.93 31.55 11.53
N LEU A 753 -19.69 32.51 12.41
CA LEU A 753 -19.49 32.31 13.85
C LEU A 753 -20.84 32.20 14.59
N GLY A 754 -21.68 31.26 14.17
CA GLY A 754 -23.01 30.95 14.72
C GLY A 754 -23.54 29.64 14.12
N SER A 755 -24.82 29.34 14.35
CA SER A 755 -25.47 28.11 13.84
C SER A 755 -26.05 28.28 12.43
N THR A 756 -26.49 27.17 11.83
CA THR A 756 -27.20 27.15 10.55
C THR A 756 -28.58 27.80 10.65
N ASP A 757 -29.25 27.61 11.79
CA ASP A 757 -30.55 28.25 12.09
C ASP A 757 -30.46 29.77 12.21
N GLU A 758 -29.29 30.30 12.60
CA GLU A 758 -29.01 31.74 12.60
C GLU A 758 -28.55 32.24 11.21
N LEU A 759 -27.77 31.44 10.47
CA LEU A 759 -27.19 31.82 9.18
C LEU A 759 -28.24 31.97 8.06
N VAL A 760 -29.12 30.98 7.90
CA VAL A 760 -30.03 30.92 6.75
C VAL A 760 -31.00 32.12 6.72
N PRO A 761 -31.72 32.46 7.82
CA PRO A 761 -32.60 33.63 7.84
C PRO A 761 -31.85 34.95 7.63
N LEU A 762 -30.64 35.07 8.19
CA LEU A 762 -29.77 36.24 8.03
C LEU A 762 -29.34 36.43 6.56
N MET A 763 -29.01 35.34 5.86
CA MET A 763 -28.65 35.40 4.45
C MET A 763 -29.87 35.57 3.53
N GLU A 764 -31.04 35.07 3.92
CA GLU A 764 -32.31 35.37 3.25
C GLU A 764 -32.68 36.85 3.37
N GLU A 765 -32.44 37.49 4.52
CA GLU A 765 -32.66 38.93 4.72
C GLU A 765 -31.64 39.79 3.94
N LYS A 766 -30.34 39.43 3.99
CA LYS A 766 -29.25 40.29 3.47
C LYS A 766 -28.82 39.97 2.03
N PHE A 767 -29.02 38.75 1.54
CA PHE A 767 -28.64 38.32 0.19
C PHE A 767 -29.58 37.22 -0.37
N PRO A 768 -30.90 37.45 -0.44
CA PRO A 768 -31.86 36.41 -0.84
C PRO A 768 -31.58 35.80 -2.22
N GLN A 769 -30.96 36.56 -3.13
CA GLN A 769 -30.63 36.08 -4.48
C GLN A 769 -29.56 34.98 -4.50
N LEU A 770 -28.79 34.82 -3.43
CA LEU A 770 -27.84 33.71 -3.31
C LEU A 770 -28.57 32.37 -3.20
N GLY A 771 -29.76 32.36 -2.55
CA GLY A 771 -30.61 31.17 -2.41
C GLY A 771 -29.95 30.05 -1.60
N ILE A 772 -29.27 30.41 -0.50
CA ILE A 772 -28.66 29.45 0.44
C ILE A 772 -29.74 28.71 1.22
N VAL A 773 -29.63 27.38 1.30
CA VAL A 773 -30.51 26.53 2.10
C VAL A 773 -29.74 25.80 3.20
N LYS A 774 -30.44 25.08 4.08
CA LYS A 774 -29.80 24.33 5.18
C LYS A 774 -28.87 23.23 4.68
N GLU A 775 -29.18 22.66 3.51
CA GLU A 775 -28.43 21.60 2.85
C GLU A 775 -27.08 22.10 2.28
N ASP A 776 -26.93 23.41 2.05
CA ASP A 776 -25.65 24.04 1.66
C ASP A 776 -24.72 24.31 2.86
N CYS A 777 -25.21 24.06 4.08
CA CYS A 777 -24.58 24.44 5.34
C CYS A 777 -24.12 23.22 6.15
N PHE A 778 -22.93 23.32 6.74
CA PHE A 778 -22.33 22.28 7.56
C PHE A 778 -21.84 22.85 8.89
N GLU A 779 -22.47 22.44 9.99
CA GLU A 779 -21.94 22.71 11.33
C GLU A 779 -20.79 21.76 11.66
N MET A 780 -19.66 22.33 12.07
CA MET A 780 -18.46 21.57 12.43
C MET A 780 -17.64 22.34 13.45
N SER A 781 -16.65 21.68 14.06
CA SER A 781 -15.79 22.37 15.02
C SER A 781 -14.91 23.42 14.33
N TRP A 782 -14.45 24.43 15.09
CA TRP A 782 -13.48 25.41 14.59
C TRP A 782 -12.20 24.77 14.00
N ALA A 783 -11.80 23.60 14.47
CA ALA A 783 -10.64 22.89 13.94
C ALA A 783 -10.90 22.26 12.56
N GLU A 784 -12.13 21.84 12.28
CA GLU A 784 -12.55 21.21 11.02
C GLU A 784 -12.87 22.26 9.95
N SER A 785 -13.47 23.39 10.31
CA SER A 785 -13.83 24.45 9.35
C SER A 785 -12.61 25.03 8.62
N ASN A 786 -11.47 25.12 9.30
CA ASN A 786 -10.18 25.52 8.72
C ASN A 786 -9.62 24.52 7.70
N LEU A 787 -10.10 23.27 7.65
CA LEU A 787 -9.78 22.32 6.59
C LEU A 787 -10.72 22.49 5.39
N CYS A 788 -12.02 22.70 5.64
CA CYS A 788 -13.04 22.84 4.59
C CYS A 788 -12.93 24.14 3.79
N ALA A 789 -12.61 25.28 4.41
CA ALA A 789 -12.46 26.57 3.73
C ALA A 789 -11.19 26.70 2.84
N THR A 790 -10.56 25.58 2.48
CA THR A 790 -9.31 25.52 1.71
C THR A 790 -9.32 24.51 0.56
N CYS A 791 -10.50 23.95 0.24
CA CYS A 791 -10.73 22.99 -0.84
C CYS A 791 -11.38 23.67 -2.05
#